data_AF-A0A6E8VFS6-F1
#
_entry.id   AF-A0A6E8VFS6-F1
#
_cell.length_a   1.000
_cell.length_b   1.000
_cell.length_c   1.000
_cell.angle_alpha   90.00
_cell.angle_beta   90.00
_cell.angle_gamma   90.00
#
_symmetry.space_group_name_H-M   'P 1'
#
loop_
_entity.id
_entity.type
_entity.pdbx_description
1 polymer ?
#
loop_
_entity_poly.entity_id
_entity_poly.type
_entity_poly.pdbx_seq_one_letter_code
_entity_poly.pdbx_strand_id
1 'polypeptide(L)'
;MVWDQYGIVSVTHRVLGSLRRPKSVRPGENGANNVQNSERLKTPNGTPPTDVPKVIFTVDDEQSWTSIDLESGYDDRTANGADSAHDTDHHLTTDPLPRLEHYRTSQKAIRRPSIGELHGDLDEQDTDANDRNDSCQTGPDHDGIRLGWVQGVLIPCLLNIWGVMLFLRLSWVVALAGILETLLIIGLSYLVCVITTLSLSAMCTNGQVKGGGIYYLISRSLGPEFGGAVGIVLAFSNSVSASMNTIGFCSSLNQLLASFGVKIFDGGVNDMRLVGTLTILLMVIICAVGMDWEAKAQNVLVVAIVLAIGGFTVGVLLGPRTDTDRAKGFTGLSGERFVDNLGPDYRHSEGIEQDFFSVFGIFFPSVTGVQAGANICGELKDPATAIPKGTLLALLISGLSYVAFVLLAGSASYRDASGDLADLVNGTFGRCSSGPQEPCRYGLHNDYNIMQLMAVSGALIYAGCFAATLSTALTNLTSVPRIIQALGTDRLYPGLTYFAQGFGKRNEPYRSYALVLCVSILFVLLANLNLLAPLITNFYLASYALINFCTFHAATVKPIGWRPTFRYYNQWVSLLGTVLCVLIMFLIDIISTGVTMVLIFVLHLAVIYRKPDVNWGSTTQAQSYKSALSAALKLQCVGDHVKNYHPSVLVLTGQPATRPALIELAHQITKRQALLIVGDVVRDRLSHRKRELRSRDCRSFMELRKIEGFYQLIDGIGLEKGVRALIQTSGVGKLSANIVLVGYKADWMRCPVQELQTYYNVLNDVFDNRMSLAVLRLPNGLDLSYLTSDGPSNTGGSLGTIANDSLSSLQQHIIDASATHQTTNKLMYVDSNLGFQGAKVGRTDSPSSTSRESIACSTRAESCLPLELHDRLNVFRHKQPKGTIDVWWLYDDGGLTMLIPYILSMRSKWADCKVRVFALTNQQRELELEQKNMANLLAKLRIDYSSLIMLQDVTQPPRPETVQLHQQLLKSFDHLPAHLTPPELSSPERVALAEKTHRQLRLREMLLEHSLEARLIVMSMPMPRMGTVSASLYMSWLEMLSKDMPPMLLVRGNQTSVLTFYS
;
A
#
# COMPACT_ATOMS: atom_id res chain seq x y z
N MET A 1 -3.53 -6.37 31.55
CA MET A 1 -4.44 -5.69 30.59
C MET A 1 -3.92 -5.58 29.16
N VAL A 2 -2.61 -5.67 28.86
CA VAL A 2 -2.11 -5.59 27.46
C VAL A 2 -2.06 -6.94 26.73
N TRP A 3 -2.27 -8.06 27.44
CA TRP A 3 -1.96 -9.42 26.94
C TRP A 3 -3.13 -10.15 26.25
N ASP A 4 -4.37 -9.70 26.41
CA ASP A 4 -5.55 -10.35 25.77
C ASP A 4 -5.71 -10.02 24.28
N GLN A 5 -5.05 -8.95 23.78
CA GLN A 5 -5.27 -8.46 22.42
C GLN A 5 -4.64 -9.34 21.31
N TYR A 6 -3.82 -10.33 21.68
CA TYR A 6 -3.02 -11.14 20.75
C TYR A 6 -3.44 -12.63 20.64
N GLY A 7 -4.50 -13.08 21.32
CA GLY A 7 -5.18 -14.36 21.02
C GLY A 7 -4.40 -15.66 21.30
N ILE A 8 -3.26 -15.58 21.99
CA ILE A 8 -2.31 -16.70 22.22
C ILE A 8 -2.95 -17.87 23.00
N VAL A 9 -3.91 -17.58 23.90
CA VAL A 9 -4.60 -18.60 24.73
C VAL A 9 -5.42 -19.60 23.88
N SER A 10 -5.83 -19.25 22.66
CA SER A 10 -6.54 -20.19 21.76
C SER A 10 -5.62 -21.24 21.10
N VAL A 11 -4.29 -21.01 21.12
CA VAL A 11 -3.30 -21.87 20.46
C VAL A 11 -3.01 -23.11 21.31
N THR A 12 -2.83 -22.94 22.62
CA THR A 12 -2.52 -24.06 23.55
C THR A 12 -3.64 -25.11 23.58
N HIS A 13 -4.91 -24.69 23.59
CA HIS A 13 -6.05 -25.62 23.55
C HIS A 13 -6.18 -26.38 22.22
N ARG A 14 -5.74 -25.82 21.09
CA ARG A 14 -5.74 -26.55 19.80
C ARG A 14 -4.60 -27.54 19.67
N VAL A 15 -3.44 -27.26 20.27
CA VAL A 15 -2.27 -28.16 20.25
C VAL A 15 -2.55 -29.46 21.03
N LEU A 16 -3.22 -29.40 22.19
CA LEU A 16 -3.58 -30.63 22.92
C LEU A 16 -4.71 -31.45 22.24
N GLY A 17 -5.56 -30.82 21.44
CA GLY A 17 -6.71 -31.49 20.82
C GLY A 17 -6.37 -32.46 19.67
N SER A 18 -5.26 -32.26 18.96
CA SER A 18 -4.95 -33.04 17.74
C SER A 18 -4.23 -34.38 17.98
N LEU A 19 -3.96 -34.74 19.23
CA LEU A 19 -3.16 -35.92 19.61
C LEU A 19 -3.95 -37.24 19.77
N ARG A 20 -5.25 -37.29 19.41
CA ARG A 20 -6.05 -38.53 19.39
C ARG A 20 -6.56 -38.89 18.00
N ARG A 21 -5.93 -39.90 17.39
CA ARG A 21 -6.51 -40.74 16.32
C ARG A 21 -7.11 -42.01 16.93
N PRO A 22 -8.15 -42.58 16.29
CA PRO A 22 -8.25 -44.03 16.13
C PRO A 22 -8.12 -44.46 14.65
N LYS A 23 -8.13 -45.78 14.41
CA LYS A 23 -7.59 -46.43 13.21
C LYS A 23 -8.63 -46.77 12.13
N SER A 24 -8.13 -46.80 10.90
CA SER A 24 -8.59 -47.53 9.71
C SER A 24 -9.33 -48.87 9.95
N VAL A 25 -10.44 -49.07 9.22
CA VAL A 25 -10.84 -50.37 8.61
C VAL A 25 -11.53 -50.11 7.24
N ARG A 26 -11.16 -50.91 6.23
CA ARG A 26 -11.90 -51.31 4.99
C ARG A 26 -11.94 -52.87 5.02
N PRO A 27 -12.72 -53.63 4.22
CA PRO A 27 -13.36 -53.30 2.92
C PRO A 27 -14.82 -53.85 2.77
N GLY A 28 -15.38 -53.89 1.54
CA GLY A 28 -16.59 -54.67 1.22
C GLY A 28 -17.27 -54.28 -0.11
N GLU A 29 -17.46 -55.25 -1.02
CA GLU A 29 -18.03 -55.11 -2.37
C GLU A 29 -19.57 -55.27 -2.45
N ASN A 30 -20.10 -55.14 -3.68
CA ASN A 30 -21.32 -55.72 -4.23
C ASN A 30 -22.68 -55.01 -4.04
N GLY A 31 -23.50 -55.05 -5.10
CA GLY A 31 -24.92 -54.70 -5.08
C GLY A 31 -25.43 -54.01 -6.36
N ALA A 32 -25.81 -54.81 -7.36
CA ALA A 32 -26.50 -54.31 -8.57
C ALA A 32 -28.04 -54.22 -8.36
N ASN A 33 -28.72 -53.75 -9.42
CA ASN A 33 -30.19 -53.74 -9.67
C ASN A 33 -30.96 -52.47 -9.25
N ASN A 34 -32.11 -52.12 -9.86
CA ASN A 34 -32.59 -52.16 -11.27
C ASN A 34 -33.99 -51.45 -11.28
N VAL A 35 -34.67 -51.38 -12.44
CA VAL A 35 -36.11 -51.05 -12.61
C VAL A 35 -36.51 -49.55 -12.48
N GLN A 36 -37.52 -49.02 -13.17
CA GLN A 36 -37.89 -48.99 -14.60
C GLN A 36 -39.17 -48.13 -14.80
N ASN A 37 -39.28 -47.43 -15.92
CA ASN A 37 -40.51 -46.86 -16.52
C ASN A 37 -41.21 -45.75 -15.69
N SER A 38 -41.97 -44.81 -16.27
CA SER A 38 -42.53 -44.65 -17.62
C SER A 38 -42.61 -43.13 -17.95
N GLU A 39 -43.11 -42.56 -19.06
CA GLU A 39 -43.90 -43.03 -20.21
C GLU A 39 -43.35 -42.48 -21.57
N ARG A 40 -44.21 -42.47 -22.60
CA ARG A 40 -44.16 -41.70 -23.86
C ARG A 40 -45.42 -40.80 -23.91
N LEU A 41 -45.68 -39.85 -24.80
CA LEU A 41 -45.53 -39.90 -26.26
C LEU A 41 -45.90 -38.53 -26.90
N LYS A 42 -45.11 -38.04 -27.89
CA LYS A 42 -45.53 -37.61 -29.26
C LYS A 42 -44.49 -36.68 -29.92
N THR A 43 -43.81 -37.22 -30.94
CA THR A 43 -43.14 -36.54 -32.07
C THR A 43 -44.18 -36.33 -33.22
N PRO A 44 -43.92 -35.68 -34.39
CA PRO A 44 -42.64 -35.41 -35.09
C PRO A 44 -42.50 -33.95 -35.65
N ASN A 45 -41.39 -33.47 -36.23
CA ASN A 45 -40.67 -33.87 -37.47
C ASN A 45 -39.30 -33.15 -37.55
N GLY A 46 -38.35 -33.66 -38.37
CA GLY A 46 -37.19 -32.88 -38.86
C GLY A 46 -35.79 -33.48 -38.61
N THR A 47 -35.22 -34.11 -39.64
CA THR A 47 -33.85 -34.69 -39.77
C THR A 47 -32.76 -33.64 -40.07
N PRO A 48 -31.44 -33.97 -40.19
CA PRO A 48 -30.60 -35.03 -39.59
C PRO A 48 -29.33 -34.44 -38.87
N PRO A 49 -28.39 -35.24 -38.30
CA PRO A 49 -27.29 -34.69 -37.50
C PRO A 49 -26.03 -34.33 -38.32
N THR A 50 -25.21 -33.41 -37.79
CA THR A 50 -23.81 -33.19 -38.18
C THR A 50 -22.87 -33.55 -37.03
N ASP A 51 -21.74 -34.17 -37.37
CA ASP A 51 -20.82 -34.78 -36.42
C ASP A 51 -20.14 -33.78 -35.48
N VAL A 52 -20.13 -34.11 -34.19
CA VAL A 52 -19.29 -33.44 -33.19
C VAL A 52 -17.96 -34.21 -33.09
N PRO A 53 -16.83 -33.67 -33.58
CA PRO A 53 -15.55 -34.34 -33.40
C PRO A 53 -15.13 -34.30 -31.93
N LYS A 54 -15.02 -35.49 -31.32
CA LYS A 54 -14.32 -35.67 -30.04
C LYS A 54 -12.86 -35.28 -30.22
N VAL A 55 -12.42 -34.19 -29.60
CA VAL A 55 -10.99 -33.96 -29.35
C VAL A 55 -10.61 -34.73 -28.10
N ILE A 56 -9.91 -35.85 -28.30
CA ILE A 56 -9.29 -36.64 -27.24
C ILE A 56 -7.93 -36.01 -26.94
N PHE A 57 -7.64 -35.71 -25.67
CA PHE A 57 -6.31 -35.32 -25.24
C PHE A 57 -5.42 -36.57 -25.11
N THR A 58 -4.63 -36.86 -26.13
CA THR A 58 -3.44 -37.72 -26.01
C THR A 58 -2.23 -36.84 -25.69
N VAL A 59 -1.54 -37.16 -24.60
CA VAL A 59 -0.24 -36.59 -24.27
C VAL A 59 0.80 -37.58 -24.79
N ASP A 60 1.51 -37.18 -25.84
CA ASP A 60 2.73 -37.83 -26.29
C ASP A 60 3.84 -36.78 -26.42
N ASP A 61 5.05 -37.16 -26.01
CA ASP A 61 6.21 -36.29 -25.89
C ASP A 61 6.93 -36.02 -27.23
N GLU A 62 7.83 -35.04 -27.22
CA GLU A 62 8.84 -34.74 -28.24
C GLU A 62 8.36 -34.47 -29.70
N GLN A 63 8.08 -33.20 -30.00
CA GLN A 63 8.59 -32.61 -31.24
C GLN A 63 8.76 -31.08 -31.17
N SER A 64 9.85 -30.61 -31.77
CA SER A 64 10.26 -29.20 -31.81
C SER A 64 9.39 -28.39 -32.78
N TRP A 65 8.77 -27.32 -32.30
CA TRP A 65 8.12 -26.33 -33.17
C TRP A 65 8.98 -25.07 -33.30
N THR A 66 9.57 -24.93 -34.48
CA THR A 66 10.07 -23.67 -35.02
C THR A 66 8.92 -22.67 -35.14
N SER A 67 9.19 -21.38 -34.91
CA SER A 67 8.24 -20.31 -35.19
C SER A 67 7.84 -20.34 -36.67
N ILE A 68 6.53 -20.43 -36.93
CA ILE A 68 5.96 -20.09 -38.22
C ILE A 68 5.53 -18.63 -38.10
N ASP A 69 6.36 -17.74 -38.63
CA ASP A 69 6.00 -16.34 -38.81
C ASP A 69 4.99 -16.25 -39.95
N LEU A 70 3.76 -15.86 -39.61
CA LEU A 70 2.68 -15.61 -40.55
C LEU A 70 2.51 -14.09 -40.68
N GLU A 71 3.46 -13.46 -41.35
CA GLU A 71 3.26 -12.12 -41.92
C GLU A 71 2.19 -12.23 -43.03
N SER A 72 0.97 -11.79 -42.73
CA SER A 72 0.01 -11.41 -43.76
C SER A 72 -0.05 -9.89 -43.83
N GLY A 73 0.83 -9.30 -44.65
CA GLY A 73 0.70 -7.90 -45.01
C GLY A 73 -0.57 -7.67 -45.81
N TYR A 74 -1.34 -6.64 -45.44
CA TYR A 74 -2.34 -6.04 -46.30
C TYR A 74 -2.31 -4.53 -46.12
N ASP A 75 -1.58 -3.85 -47.02
CA ASP A 75 -1.67 -2.40 -47.17
C ASP A 75 -3.06 -2.05 -47.70
N ASP A 76 -3.74 -1.10 -47.06
CA ASP A 76 -4.90 -0.46 -47.68
C ASP A 76 -4.73 1.06 -47.75
N ARG A 77 -4.36 1.50 -48.95
CA ARG A 77 -4.41 2.89 -49.41
C ARG A 77 -4.90 2.89 -50.85
N THR A 78 -6.22 2.89 -51.06
CA THR A 78 -6.96 3.86 -51.90
C THR A 78 -8.33 3.32 -52.32
N ALA A 79 -9.42 3.98 -51.92
CA ALA A 79 -10.54 4.35 -52.80
C ALA A 79 -11.55 5.23 -52.04
N ASN A 80 -12.08 6.25 -52.72
CA ASN A 80 -13.24 7.02 -52.24
C ASN A 80 -14.54 6.39 -52.75
N GLY A 81 -15.60 6.44 -51.94
CA GLY A 81 -16.98 6.50 -52.42
C GLY A 81 -17.88 5.32 -52.06
N ALA A 82 -18.96 5.65 -51.34
CA ALA A 82 -20.18 4.84 -51.13
C ALA A 82 -20.00 3.41 -50.59
N ASP A 83 -20.20 3.22 -49.29
CA ASP A 83 -21.47 2.63 -48.80
C ASP A 83 -21.56 2.65 -47.26
N SER A 84 -22.58 3.33 -46.73
CA SER A 84 -22.82 3.50 -45.30
C SER A 84 -23.55 2.30 -44.67
N ALA A 85 -23.07 1.08 -44.92
CA ALA A 85 -23.73 -0.16 -44.53
C ALA A 85 -22.83 -1.25 -43.93
N HIS A 86 -21.50 -1.18 -44.09
CA HIS A 86 -20.59 -2.26 -43.65
C HIS A 86 -19.92 -2.07 -42.28
N ASP A 87 -20.09 -0.92 -41.61
CA ASP A 87 -19.43 -0.63 -40.33
C ASP A 87 -20.03 -1.41 -39.13
N THR A 88 -21.19 -2.04 -39.28
CA THR A 88 -21.90 -2.68 -38.15
C THR A 88 -21.34 -4.03 -37.71
N ASP A 89 -20.70 -4.80 -38.61
CA ASP A 89 -20.23 -6.15 -38.29
C ASP A 89 -18.90 -6.17 -37.52
N HIS A 90 -18.05 -5.15 -37.69
CA HIS A 90 -16.79 -5.05 -36.94
C HIS A 90 -16.97 -4.71 -35.46
N HIS A 91 -18.05 -4.02 -35.08
CA HIS A 91 -18.34 -3.74 -33.66
C HIS A 91 -18.71 -4.98 -32.85
N LEU A 92 -19.34 -5.99 -33.49
CA LEU A 92 -19.83 -7.22 -32.84
C LEU A 92 -18.72 -8.21 -32.43
N THR A 93 -17.47 -8.01 -32.87
CA THR A 93 -16.34 -8.92 -32.60
C THR A 93 -15.18 -8.24 -31.87
N THR A 94 -15.46 -7.16 -31.14
CA THR A 94 -14.48 -6.36 -30.39
C THR A 94 -13.96 -6.99 -29.09
N ASP A 95 -14.58 -8.07 -28.61
CA ASP A 95 -14.12 -8.81 -27.43
C ASP A 95 -12.79 -9.56 -27.72
N PRO A 96 -11.66 -9.18 -27.09
CA PRO A 96 -10.40 -9.84 -27.36
C PRO A 96 -10.35 -11.23 -26.74
N LEU A 97 -9.88 -12.21 -27.52
CA LEU A 97 -9.51 -13.53 -27.03
C LEU A 97 -8.56 -13.43 -25.82
N PRO A 98 -8.61 -14.38 -24.86
CA PRO A 98 -7.77 -14.36 -23.65
C PRO A 98 -6.29 -14.66 -23.95
N ARG A 99 -5.60 -13.69 -24.55
CA ARG A 99 -4.16 -13.71 -24.85
C ARG A 99 -3.35 -13.25 -23.64
N LEU A 100 -2.15 -13.81 -23.48
CA LEU A 100 -1.23 -13.47 -22.38
C LEU A 100 -0.88 -11.97 -22.33
N GLU A 101 -0.82 -11.32 -23.49
CA GLU A 101 -0.52 -9.89 -23.64
C GLU A 101 -1.49 -8.99 -22.87
N HIS A 102 -2.79 -9.26 -22.93
CA HIS A 102 -3.79 -8.47 -22.21
C HIS A 102 -3.71 -8.59 -20.68
N TYR A 103 -2.91 -9.53 -20.15
CA TYR A 103 -2.63 -9.67 -18.71
C TYR A 103 -1.24 -9.12 -18.32
N ARG A 104 -0.44 -8.64 -19.28
CA ARG A 104 0.87 -8.02 -19.01
C ARG A 104 0.71 -6.53 -18.73
N THR A 105 0.98 -6.13 -17.49
CA THR A 105 1.05 -4.71 -17.08
C THR A 105 2.37 -4.05 -17.53
N SER A 106 2.60 -3.96 -18.84
CA SER A 106 3.77 -3.29 -19.45
C SER A 106 3.30 -2.27 -20.49
N GLN A 107 4.06 -1.19 -20.67
CA GLN A 107 3.72 -0.11 -21.63
C GLN A 107 3.55 -0.59 -23.08
N LYS A 108 4.18 -1.72 -23.47
CA LYS A 108 4.00 -2.36 -24.80
C LYS A 108 2.80 -3.33 -24.88
N ALA A 109 1.92 -3.41 -23.87
CA ALA A 109 0.80 -4.36 -23.90
C ALA A 109 -0.40 -3.78 -24.66
N ILE A 110 -1.00 -4.60 -25.53
CA ILE A 110 -2.25 -4.25 -26.22
C ILE A 110 -3.32 -3.97 -25.17
N ARG A 111 -3.71 -2.69 -25.05
CA ARG A 111 -4.75 -2.24 -24.12
C ARG A 111 -6.02 -3.04 -24.41
N ARG A 112 -6.51 -3.75 -23.40
CA ARG A 112 -7.82 -4.40 -23.46
C ARG A 112 -8.86 -3.28 -23.63
N PRO A 113 -9.79 -3.36 -24.60
CA PRO A 113 -10.84 -2.35 -24.72
C PRO A 113 -11.60 -2.28 -23.39
N SER A 114 -11.92 -1.07 -22.95
CA SER A 114 -12.72 -0.91 -21.74
C SER A 114 -14.14 -1.42 -21.95
N ILE A 115 -14.85 -1.76 -20.87
CA ILE A 115 -16.25 -2.17 -20.97
C ILE A 115 -17.16 -1.05 -21.50
N GLY A 116 -16.73 0.22 -21.41
CA GLY A 116 -17.38 1.34 -22.09
C GLY A 116 -17.15 1.28 -23.60
N GLU A 117 -15.89 1.14 -24.03
CA GLU A 117 -15.52 0.99 -25.45
C GLU A 117 -16.27 -0.21 -26.11
N LEU A 118 -16.36 -1.36 -25.41
CA LEU A 118 -17.13 -2.53 -25.85
C LEU A 118 -18.66 -2.30 -25.92
N HIS A 119 -19.19 -1.39 -25.10
CA HIS A 119 -20.60 -0.97 -25.14
C HIS A 119 -20.87 0.16 -26.15
N GLY A 120 -19.86 0.62 -26.89
CA GLY A 120 -19.99 1.75 -27.81
C GLY A 120 -20.08 3.12 -27.11
N ASP A 121 -19.60 3.23 -25.86
CA ASP A 121 -19.38 4.54 -25.24
C ASP A 121 -18.26 5.24 -26.03
N LEU A 122 -18.65 6.10 -26.99
CA LEU A 122 -17.77 7.05 -27.67
C LEU A 122 -17.35 8.15 -26.68
N ASP A 123 -16.56 7.80 -25.67
CA ASP A 123 -15.73 8.78 -24.99
C ASP A 123 -14.83 9.42 -26.06
N GLU A 124 -14.85 10.76 -26.15
CA GLU A 124 -13.99 11.51 -27.07
C GLU A 124 -12.56 10.97 -26.94
N GLN A 125 -11.98 10.52 -28.06
CA GLN A 125 -10.57 10.18 -28.09
C GLN A 125 -9.82 11.40 -27.56
N ASP A 126 -8.99 11.20 -26.53
CA ASP A 126 -8.00 12.21 -26.16
C ASP A 126 -7.23 12.51 -27.44
N THR A 127 -7.40 13.72 -27.98
CA THR A 127 -6.69 14.14 -29.17
C THR A 127 -5.25 14.36 -28.74
N ASP A 128 -4.41 13.35 -28.98
CA ASP A 128 -3.09 13.18 -28.37
C ASP A 128 -2.15 14.39 -28.54
N ALA A 129 -2.30 15.34 -27.61
CA ALA A 129 -1.43 16.47 -27.40
C ALA A 129 -0.34 16.19 -26.34
N ASN A 130 -0.41 15.05 -25.64
CA ASN A 130 0.59 14.61 -24.67
C ASN A 130 1.31 13.31 -25.05
N ASP A 131 0.68 12.36 -25.75
CA ASP A 131 1.34 11.08 -26.11
C ASP A 131 2.30 11.20 -27.30
N ARG A 132 2.34 12.35 -28.00
CA ARG A 132 3.30 12.61 -29.09
C ARG A 132 4.74 12.90 -28.64
N ASN A 133 5.00 13.04 -27.34
CA ASN A 133 6.36 13.22 -26.80
C ASN A 133 6.96 11.95 -26.17
N ASP A 134 6.20 10.87 -26.03
CA ASP A 134 6.69 9.56 -25.58
C ASP A 134 6.63 8.48 -26.68
N SER A 135 6.77 8.92 -27.95
CA SER A 135 7.17 8.03 -29.05
C SER A 135 8.65 7.62 -28.89
N CYS A 136 8.95 6.91 -27.80
CA CYS A 136 10.22 6.21 -27.66
C CYS A 136 10.29 5.19 -28.79
N GLN A 137 11.36 5.31 -29.57
CA GLN A 137 11.60 4.58 -30.81
C GLN A 137 11.25 3.09 -30.70
N THR A 138 10.85 2.49 -31.82
CA THR A 138 10.79 1.05 -32.05
C THR A 138 12.17 0.41 -31.85
N GLY A 139 12.59 0.29 -30.59
CA GLY A 139 13.65 -0.61 -30.19
C GLY A 139 13.16 -2.03 -30.52
N PRO A 140 13.94 -2.80 -31.30
CA PRO A 140 13.60 -4.18 -31.60
C PRO A 140 13.43 -4.96 -30.29
N ASP A 141 12.83 -6.15 -30.40
CA ASP A 141 12.78 -7.05 -29.26
C ASP A 141 14.17 -7.24 -28.64
N HIS A 142 14.19 -7.47 -27.33
CA HIS A 142 15.42 -7.74 -26.59
C HIS A 142 15.95 -9.12 -27.01
N ASP A 143 16.60 -9.17 -28.17
CA ASP A 143 17.27 -10.33 -28.76
C ASP A 143 18.64 -10.53 -28.09
N GLY A 144 18.65 -10.37 -26.76
CA GLY A 144 19.71 -10.82 -25.88
C GLY A 144 19.43 -12.27 -25.53
N ILE A 145 20.40 -13.14 -25.78
CA ILE A 145 20.32 -14.58 -25.50
C ILE A 145 20.01 -14.78 -24.00
N ARG A 146 18.76 -15.16 -23.69
CA ARG A 146 18.34 -15.37 -22.30
C ARG A 146 19.09 -16.54 -21.68
N LEU A 147 19.61 -16.33 -20.49
CA LEU A 147 20.45 -17.29 -19.80
C LEU A 147 19.64 -18.51 -19.34
N GLY A 148 20.22 -19.70 -19.53
CA GLY A 148 19.72 -20.94 -18.95
C GLY A 148 20.03 -21.04 -17.45
N TRP A 149 19.39 -21.97 -16.75
CA TRP A 149 19.53 -22.12 -15.30
C TRP A 149 20.96 -22.46 -14.82
N VAL A 150 21.76 -23.14 -15.66
CA VAL A 150 23.17 -23.44 -15.35
C VAL A 150 24.01 -22.17 -15.37
N GLN A 151 23.99 -21.43 -16.47
CA GLN A 151 24.81 -20.23 -16.67
C GLN A 151 24.32 -19.02 -15.88
N GLY A 152 23.00 -18.84 -15.74
CA GLY A 152 22.40 -17.67 -15.08
C GLY A 152 22.08 -17.84 -13.59
N VAL A 153 22.12 -19.07 -13.03
CA VAL A 153 21.84 -19.32 -11.60
C VAL A 153 22.91 -20.18 -10.95
N LEU A 154 23.15 -21.40 -11.46
CA LEU A 154 24.07 -22.35 -10.81
C LEU A 154 25.50 -21.79 -10.72
N ILE A 155 26.06 -21.34 -11.84
CA ILE A 155 27.41 -20.78 -11.92
C ILE A 155 27.56 -19.52 -11.06
N PRO A 156 26.72 -18.46 -11.17
CA PRO A 156 26.82 -17.28 -10.32
C PRO A 156 26.68 -17.59 -8.82
N CYS A 157 25.81 -18.54 -8.43
CA CYS A 157 25.70 -18.94 -7.04
C CYS A 157 26.95 -19.68 -6.54
N LEU A 158 27.49 -20.63 -7.32
CA LEU A 158 28.74 -21.32 -6.96
C LEU A 158 29.93 -20.37 -6.88
N LEU A 159 30.07 -19.43 -7.82
CA LEU A 159 31.12 -18.42 -7.81
C LEU A 159 31.06 -17.49 -6.60
N ASN A 160 29.85 -17.14 -6.13
CA ASN A 160 29.67 -16.22 -5.00
C ASN A 160 29.77 -16.94 -3.64
N ILE A 161 29.55 -18.26 -3.61
CA ILE A 161 29.77 -19.12 -2.42
C ILE A 161 31.26 -19.49 -2.30
N TRP A 162 31.91 -19.92 -3.39
CA TRP A 162 33.35 -20.22 -3.42
C TRP A 162 34.22 -18.94 -3.41
N GLY A 163 34.10 -18.12 -2.36
CA GLY A 163 34.87 -16.89 -2.15
C GLY A 163 36.20 -17.11 -1.40
N VAL A 164 36.80 -16.00 -0.94
CA VAL A 164 38.12 -15.95 -0.25
C VAL A 164 38.27 -17.02 0.85
N MET A 165 37.21 -17.19 1.63
CA MET A 165 37.21 -17.96 2.87
C MET A 165 37.56 -19.43 2.66
N LEU A 166 37.23 -20.00 1.48
CA LEU A 166 37.54 -21.39 1.15
C LEU A 166 39.04 -21.64 1.14
N PHE A 167 39.85 -20.73 0.56
CA PHE A 167 41.29 -20.94 0.38
C PHE A 167 42.18 -20.35 1.48
N LEU A 168 41.78 -19.23 2.11
CA LEU A 168 42.64 -18.53 3.08
C LEU A 168 42.26 -18.74 4.56
N ARG A 169 41.04 -19.21 4.86
CA ARG A 169 40.51 -19.21 6.25
C ARG A 169 39.92 -20.54 6.70
N LEU A 170 39.54 -21.43 5.79
CA LEU A 170 38.99 -22.73 6.14
C LEU A 170 39.96 -23.58 6.98
N SER A 171 41.26 -23.53 6.71
CA SER A 171 42.31 -24.13 7.54
C SER A 171 42.28 -23.60 8.97
N TRP A 172 42.33 -22.27 9.13
CA TRP A 172 42.31 -21.59 10.43
C TRP A 172 41.05 -21.92 11.26
N VAL A 173 39.88 -22.02 10.61
CA VAL A 173 38.63 -22.47 11.25
C VAL A 173 38.78 -23.90 11.80
N VAL A 174 39.32 -24.83 11.01
CA VAL A 174 39.58 -26.23 11.43
C VAL A 174 40.63 -26.32 12.54
N ALA A 175 41.61 -25.41 12.57
CA ALA A 175 42.62 -25.39 13.62
C ALA A 175 42.04 -25.00 14.99
N LEU A 176 41.14 -24.01 15.03
CA LEU A 176 40.52 -23.52 16.27
C LEU A 176 39.33 -24.37 16.73
N ALA A 177 38.36 -24.63 15.85
CA ALA A 177 37.14 -25.35 16.20
C ALA A 177 37.33 -26.89 16.17
N GLY A 178 38.42 -27.38 15.58
CA GLY A 178 38.58 -28.80 15.27
C GLY A 178 37.63 -29.27 14.17
N ILE A 179 37.79 -30.52 13.74
CA ILE A 179 37.01 -31.09 12.64
C ILE A 179 35.51 -31.16 13.00
N LEU A 180 35.17 -31.57 14.22
CA LEU A 180 33.77 -31.80 14.60
C LEU A 180 32.95 -30.51 14.69
N GLU A 181 33.44 -29.48 15.38
CA GLU A 181 32.70 -28.22 15.51
C GLU A 181 32.74 -27.41 14.21
N THR A 182 33.79 -27.53 13.39
CA THR A 182 33.77 -26.94 12.03
C THR A 182 32.65 -27.53 11.18
N LEU A 183 32.43 -28.85 11.22
CA LEU A 183 31.31 -29.49 10.53
C LEU A 183 29.95 -29.01 11.09
N LEU A 184 29.86 -28.71 12.39
CA LEU A 184 28.66 -28.12 13.01
C LEU A 184 28.43 -26.67 12.54
N ILE A 185 29.48 -25.84 12.47
CA ILE A 185 29.45 -24.46 11.94
C ILE A 185 28.98 -24.45 10.47
N ILE A 186 29.51 -25.36 9.65
CA ILE A 186 29.07 -25.57 8.27
C ILE A 186 27.59 -25.98 8.25
N GLY A 187 27.20 -27.01 9.01
CA GLY A 187 25.83 -27.51 9.06
C GLY A 187 24.81 -26.44 9.46
N LEU A 188 25.12 -25.63 10.46
CA LEU A 188 24.27 -24.52 10.92
C LEU A 188 24.16 -23.40 9.86
N SER A 189 25.27 -23.05 9.21
CA SER A 189 25.30 -22.05 8.13
C SER A 189 24.47 -22.51 6.92
N TYR A 190 24.63 -23.76 6.49
CA TYR A 190 23.87 -24.35 5.40
C TYR A 190 22.38 -24.52 5.75
N LEU A 191 22.02 -24.81 7.00
CA LEU A 191 20.62 -24.84 7.43
C LEU A 191 19.93 -23.47 7.23
N VAL A 192 20.59 -22.38 7.64
CA VAL A 192 20.09 -21.01 7.43
C VAL A 192 19.93 -20.71 5.93
N CYS A 193 20.93 -21.04 5.12
CA CYS A 193 20.90 -20.78 3.68
C CYS A 193 19.86 -21.64 2.94
N VAL A 194 19.67 -22.91 3.31
CA VAL A 194 18.63 -23.78 2.74
C VAL A 194 17.23 -23.26 3.08
N ILE A 195 16.95 -22.92 4.35
CA ILE A 195 15.64 -22.36 4.74
C ILE A 195 15.35 -21.07 3.96
N THR A 196 16.34 -20.18 3.86
CA THR A 196 16.21 -18.92 3.11
C THR A 196 16.01 -19.16 1.62
N THR A 197 16.63 -20.20 1.06
CA THR A 197 16.45 -20.61 -0.35
C THR A 197 15.06 -21.19 -0.61
N LEU A 198 14.46 -21.93 0.34
CA LEU A 198 13.08 -22.40 0.24
C LEU A 198 12.09 -21.23 0.26
N SER A 199 12.31 -20.24 1.12
CA SER A 199 11.53 -18.99 1.15
C SER A 199 11.65 -18.20 -0.16
N LEU A 200 12.88 -17.99 -0.65
CA LEU A 200 13.14 -17.31 -1.92
C LEU A 200 12.49 -18.04 -3.11
N SER A 201 12.54 -19.38 -3.12
CA SER A 201 11.89 -20.22 -4.14
C SER A 201 10.36 -20.07 -4.14
N ALA A 202 9.75 -19.91 -2.97
CA ALA A 202 8.31 -19.62 -2.87
C ALA A 202 7.97 -18.22 -3.44
N MET A 203 8.85 -17.22 -3.28
CA MET A 203 8.67 -15.90 -3.88
C MET A 203 8.84 -15.92 -5.40
N CYS A 204 9.89 -16.59 -5.91
CA CYS A 204 10.15 -16.68 -7.36
C CYS A 204 9.09 -17.49 -8.12
N THR A 205 8.31 -18.33 -7.43
CA THR A 205 7.17 -19.06 -8.00
C THR A 205 5.82 -18.34 -7.81
N ASN A 206 5.81 -17.16 -7.17
CA ASN A 206 4.61 -16.35 -6.96
C ASN A 206 4.37 -15.38 -8.13
N GLY A 207 3.88 -15.91 -9.25
CA GLY A 207 3.57 -15.13 -10.46
C GLY A 207 4.75 -14.95 -11.42
N GLN A 208 4.63 -14.03 -12.39
CA GLN A 208 5.69 -13.76 -13.36
C GLN A 208 6.72 -12.76 -12.84
N VAL A 209 7.96 -13.21 -12.74
CA VAL A 209 9.14 -12.38 -12.46
C VAL A 209 9.49 -11.57 -13.71
N LYS A 210 9.66 -10.25 -13.59
CA LYS A 210 10.21 -9.39 -14.65
C LYS A 210 11.61 -8.88 -14.24
N GLY A 211 12.27 -8.14 -15.12
CA GLY A 211 13.54 -7.46 -14.81
C GLY A 211 13.43 -6.49 -13.63
N GLY A 212 14.46 -6.47 -12.78
CA GLY A 212 14.48 -5.72 -11.51
C GLY A 212 15.12 -6.48 -10.34
N GLY A 213 15.50 -7.74 -10.53
CA GLY A 213 16.25 -8.54 -9.53
C GLY A 213 15.43 -8.90 -8.29
N ILE A 214 16.13 -9.27 -7.22
CA ILE A 214 15.51 -9.71 -5.97
C ILE A 214 14.68 -8.63 -5.26
N TYR A 215 15.03 -7.35 -5.40
CA TYR A 215 14.20 -6.25 -4.89
C TYR A 215 12.80 -6.28 -5.49
N TYR A 216 12.70 -6.43 -6.81
CA TYR A 216 11.44 -6.45 -7.55
C TYR A 216 10.56 -7.67 -7.20
N LEU A 217 11.19 -8.82 -6.98
CA LEU A 217 10.55 -10.03 -6.44
C LEU A 217 9.91 -9.78 -5.06
N ILE A 218 10.60 -9.05 -4.19
CA ILE A 218 10.17 -8.74 -2.83
C ILE A 218 9.07 -7.66 -2.85
N SER A 219 9.31 -6.52 -3.51
CA SER A 219 8.39 -5.37 -3.49
C SER A 219 7.00 -5.70 -4.05
N ARG A 220 6.92 -6.54 -5.08
CA ARG A 220 5.65 -7.00 -5.67
C ARG A 220 4.93 -8.09 -4.89
N SER A 221 5.66 -8.94 -4.16
CA SER A 221 5.03 -10.01 -3.37
C SER A 221 4.44 -9.51 -2.06
N LEU A 222 4.97 -8.39 -1.53
CA LEU A 222 4.78 -7.98 -0.14
C LEU A 222 4.27 -6.54 0.01
N GLY A 223 4.65 -5.67 -0.91
CA GLY A 223 4.46 -4.22 -0.87
C GLY A 223 5.79 -3.44 -0.79
N PRO A 224 5.79 -2.15 -1.13
CA PRO A 224 6.98 -1.30 -1.12
C PRO A 224 7.57 -1.13 0.30
N GLU A 225 6.74 -1.18 1.34
CA GLU A 225 7.12 -1.00 2.76
C GLU A 225 8.21 -1.97 3.24
N PHE A 226 8.15 -3.23 2.79
CA PHE A 226 9.16 -4.25 3.10
C PHE A 226 10.24 -4.32 2.01
N GLY A 227 9.85 -4.20 0.74
CA GLY A 227 10.79 -4.24 -0.39
C GLY A 227 11.88 -3.17 -0.29
N GLY A 228 11.52 -1.94 0.06
CA GLY A 228 12.48 -0.83 0.17
C GLY A 228 13.50 -0.99 1.29
N ALA A 229 13.11 -1.52 2.45
CA ALA A 229 14.03 -1.76 3.56
C ALA A 229 15.00 -2.91 3.25
N VAL A 230 14.48 -4.04 2.75
CA VAL A 230 15.32 -5.21 2.37
C VAL A 230 16.27 -4.86 1.22
N GLY A 231 15.79 -4.08 0.24
CA GLY A 231 16.60 -3.66 -0.91
C GLY A 231 17.82 -2.83 -0.51
N ILE A 232 17.68 -1.86 0.41
CA ILE A 232 18.82 -1.07 0.91
C ILE A 232 19.79 -1.93 1.71
N VAL A 233 19.29 -2.75 2.63
CA VAL A 233 20.15 -3.63 3.45
C VAL A 233 20.96 -4.56 2.56
N LEU A 234 20.34 -5.17 1.55
CA LEU A 234 21.04 -6.06 0.63
C LEU A 234 22.03 -5.33 -0.30
N ALA A 235 21.67 -4.14 -0.81
CA ALA A 235 22.56 -3.29 -1.57
C ALA A 235 23.84 -2.96 -0.78
N PHE A 236 23.69 -2.66 0.52
CA PHE A 236 24.80 -2.45 1.43
C PHE A 236 25.62 -3.74 1.63
N SER A 237 24.98 -4.86 2.00
CA SER A 237 25.66 -6.17 2.21
C SER A 237 26.54 -6.56 1.02
N ASN A 238 26.04 -6.44 -0.21
CA ASN A 238 26.77 -6.81 -1.42
C ASN A 238 27.96 -5.86 -1.67
N SER A 239 27.83 -4.55 -1.38
CA SER A 239 28.94 -3.58 -1.53
C SER A 239 30.08 -3.82 -0.52
N VAL A 240 29.74 -4.17 0.73
CA VAL A 240 30.76 -4.53 1.74
C VAL A 240 31.38 -5.91 1.39
N SER A 241 30.59 -6.87 0.93
CA SER A 241 31.08 -8.16 0.43
C SER A 241 32.06 -8.03 -0.72
N ALA A 242 31.78 -7.18 -1.72
CA ALA A 242 32.72 -6.91 -2.82
C ALA A 242 34.07 -6.36 -2.31
N SER A 243 34.03 -5.48 -1.30
CA SER A 243 35.20 -4.88 -0.66
C SER A 243 36.04 -5.92 0.07
N MET A 244 35.39 -6.80 0.86
CA MET A 244 36.03 -7.92 1.55
C MET A 244 36.70 -8.90 0.59
N ASN A 245 36.04 -9.24 -0.52
CA ASN A 245 36.61 -10.13 -1.52
C ASN A 245 37.82 -9.51 -2.23
N THR A 246 37.78 -8.19 -2.49
CA THR A 246 38.94 -7.44 -2.98
C THR A 246 40.11 -7.44 -1.97
N ILE A 247 39.84 -7.26 -0.68
CA ILE A 247 40.88 -7.35 0.36
C ILE A 247 41.49 -8.77 0.40
N GLY A 248 40.68 -9.81 0.23
CA GLY A 248 41.14 -11.20 0.12
C GLY A 248 42.10 -11.43 -1.04
N PHE A 249 41.78 -10.89 -2.22
CA PHE A 249 42.68 -10.86 -3.37
C PHE A 249 44.02 -10.18 -3.01
N CYS A 250 43.97 -8.98 -2.43
CA CYS A 250 45.17 -8.22 -2.07
C CYS A 250 46.02 -8.90 -1.00
N SER A 251 45.40 -9.58 -0.02
CA SER A 251 46.10 -10.37 0.99
C SER A 251 46.88 -11.53 0.35
N SER A 252 46.22 -12.31 -0.51
CA SER A 252 46.84 -13.43 -1.23
C SER A 252 47.94 -12.93 -2.20
N LEU A 253 47.73 -11.80 -2.88
CA LEU A 253 48.74 -11.22 -3.76
C LEU A 253 49.97 -10.74 -2.98
N ASN A 254 49.79 -10.06 -1.85
CA ASN A 254 50.91 -9.62 -1.01
C ASN A 254 51.71 -10.82 -0.45
N GLN A 255 51.02 -11.91 -0.05
CA GLN A 255 51.66 -13.17 0.33
C GLN A 255 52.50 -13.76 -0.82
N LEU A 256 51.98 -13.74 -2.06
CA LEU A 256 52.72 -14.17 -3.24
C LEU A 256 53.97 -13.31 -3.50
N LEU A 257 53.87 -11.98 -3.43
CA LEU A 257 55.01 -11.07 -3.58
C LEU A 257 56.08 -11.32 -2.50
N ALA A 258 55.66 -11.49 -1.24
CA ALA A 258 56.54 -11.81 -0.12
C ALA A 258 57.29 -13.14 -0.34
N SER A 259 56.66 -14.15 -0.96
CA SER A 259 57.32 -15.42 -1.29
C SER A 259 58.45 -15.28 -2.31
N PHE A 260 58.41 -14.25 -3.17
CA PHE A 260 59.48 -13.88 -4.10
C PHE A 260 60.43 -12.81 -3.54
N GLY A 261 60.25 -12.38 -2.29
CA GLY A 261 61.06 -11.33 -1.66
C GLY A 261 60.78 -9.91 -2.16
N VAL A 262 59.70 -9.70 -2.92
CA VAL A 262 59.32 -8.40 -3.49
C VAL A 262 58.36 -7.67 -2.54
N LYS A 263 58.50 -6.34 -2.41
CA LYS A 263 57.60 -5.46 -1.64
C LYS A 263 57.27 -4.23 -2.47
N ILE A 264 56.07 -3.66 -2.33
CA ILE A 264 55.66 -2.48 -3.11
C ILE A 264 56.04 -1.20 -2.37
N PHE A 265 55.53 -1.01 -1.14
CA PHE A 265 55.99 0.03 -0.21
C PHE A 265 56.42 -0.58 1.13
N ASP A 266 55.48 -1.17 1.88
CA ASP A 266 55.73 -1.69 3.23
C ASP A 266 55.68 -3.22 3.33
N GLY A 267 55.14 -3.91 2.32
CA GLY A 267 54.83 -5.34 2.37
C GLY A 267 53.68 -5.68 3.31
N GLY A 268 52.88 -4.69 3.72
CA GLY A 268 51.89 -4.80 4.79
C GLY A 268 50.51 -4.26 4.39
N VAL A 269 49.91 -3.50 5.30
CA VAL A 269 48.51 -3.05 5.18
C VAL A 269 48.35 -1.94 4.13
N ASN A 270 49.36 -1.08 3.93
CA ASN A 270 49.24 -0.02 2.93
C ASN A 270 49.38 -0.54 1.50
N ASP A 271 50.20 -1.57 1.28
CA ASP A 271 50.23 -2.30 0.01
C ASP A 271 48.85 -2.89 -0.32
N MET A 272 48.14 -3.47 0.67
CA MET A 272 46.76 -3.96 0.47
C MET A 272 45.77 -2.83 0.14
N ARG A 273 45.87 -1.65 0.79
CA ARG A 273 45.02 -0.48 0.49
C ARG A 273 45.23 0.05 -0.92
N LEU A 274 46.48 0.17 -1.36
CA LEU A 274 46.82 0.71 -2.69
C LEU A 274 46.37 -0.24 -3.79
N VAL A 275 46.73 -1.52 -3.69
CA VAL A 275 46.32 -2.52 -4.68
C VAL A 275 44.81 -2.71 -4.67
N GLY A 276 44.17 -2.70 -3.50
CA GLY A 276 42.73 -2.86 -3.37
C GLY A 276 41.93 -1.72 -4.03
N THR A 277 42.35 -0.47 -3.82
CA THR A 277 41.69 0.68 -4.46
C THR A 277 41.89 0.71 -5.97
N LEU A 278 43.07 0.33 -6.48
CA LEU A 278 43.30 0.16 -7.92
C LEU A 278 42.47 -0.99 -8.52
N THR A 279 42.40 -2.13 -7.83
CA THR A 279 41.66 -3.32 -8.28
C THR A 279 40.16 -3.07 -8.33
N ILE A 280 39.59 -2.43 -7.30
CA ILE A 280 38.15 -2.17 -7.27
C ILE A 280 37.72 -1.11 -8.27
N LEU A 281 38.58 -0.12 -8.55
CA LEU A 281 38.40 0.84 -9.64
C LEU A 281 38.37 0.14 -11.00
N LEU A 282 39.33 -0.77 -11.26
CA LEU A 282 39.35 -1.57 -12.49
C LEU A 282 38.09 -2.43 -12.64
N MET A 283 37.66 -3.11 -11.57
CA MET A 283 36.45 -3.95 -11.60
C MET A 283 35.20 -3.12 -11.89
N VAL A 284 35.02 -1.95 -11.25
CA VAL A 284 33.87 -1.07 -11.55
C VAL A 284 33.89 -0.55 -12.99
N ILE A 285 35.06 -0.26 -13.56
CA ILE A 285 35.21 0.11 -14.98
C ILE A 285 34.77 -1.06 -15.88
N ILE A 286 35.18 -2.30 -15.58
CA ILE A 286 34.76 -3.49 -16.33
C ILE A 286 33.23 -3.66 -16.27
N CYS A 287 32.63 -3.54 -15.07
CA CYS A 287 31.18 -3.59 -14.89
C CYS A 287 30.42 -2.51 -15.69
N ALA A 288 31.00 -1.32 -15.83
CA ALA A 288 30.41 -0.18 -16.52
C ALA A 288 30.61 -0.21 -18.06
N VAL A 289 31.49 -1.05 -18.60
CA VAL A 289 31.75 -1.13 -20.05
C VAL A 289 30.91 -2.22 -20.73
N GLY A 290 30.51 -3.29 -20.02
CA GLY A 290 29.47 -4.19 -20.52
C GLY A 290 29.41 -5.58 -19.87
N MET A 291 28.21 -5.96 -19.43
CA MET A 291 27.89 -7.23 -18.75
C MET A 291 28.13 -8.48 -19.62
N ASP A 292 28.14 -8.35 -20.94
CA ASP A 292 28.42 -9.45 -21.87
C ASP A 292 29.84 -10.02 -21.69
N TRP A 293 30.77 -9.19 -21.19
CA TRP A 293 32.13 -9.59 -20.84
C TRP A 293 32.21 -10.24 -19.45
N GLU A 294 31.41 -9.77 -18.48
CA GLU A 294 31.28 -10.40 -17.15
C GLU A 294 30.83 -11.87 -17.28
N ALA A 295 29.74 -12.14 -17.99
CA ALA A 295 29.21 -13.50 -18.15
C ALA A 295 30.19 -14.46 -18.84
N LYS A 296 31.04 -13.95 -19.74
CA LYS A 296 32.12 -14.73 -20.38
C LYS A 296 33.30 -14.94 -19.44
N ALA A 297 33.70 -13.92 -18.68
CA ALA A 297 34.76 -14.01 -17.68
C ALA A 297 34.40 -15.01 -16.57
N GLN A 298 33.17 -14.97 -16.05
CA GLN A 298 32.68 -15.90 -15.03
C GLN A 298 32.89 -17.38 -15.43
N ASN A 299 32.59 -17.75 -16.68
CA ASN A 299 32.81 -19.12 -17.17
C ASN A 299 34.29 -19.55 -17.12
N VAL A 300 35.23 -18.64 -17.43
CA VAL A 300 36.68 -18.91 -17.34
C VAL A 300 37.13 -19.02 -15.87
N LEU A 301 36.59 -18.16 -15.00
CA LEU A 301 36.92 -18.12 -13.57
C LEU A 301 36.43 -19.39 -12.85
N VAL A 302 35.25 -19.94 -13.19
CA VAL A 302 34.79 -21.25 -12.68
C VAL A 302 35.81 -22.35 -12.96
N VAL A 303 36.33 -22.43 -14.19
CA VAL A 303 37.28 -23.48 -14.58
C VAL A 303 38.57 -23.38 -13.75
N ALA A 304 39.08 -22.17 -13.50
CA ALA A 304 40.24 -21.97 -12.62
C ALA A 304 39.97 -22.44 -11.17
N ILE A 305 38.78 -22.15 -10.62
CA ILE A 305 38.39 -22.56 -9.26
C ILE A 305 38.24 -24.09 -9.17
N VAL A 306 37.58 -24.72 -10.14
CA VAL A 306 37.40 -26.19 -10.18
C VAL A 306 38.74 -26.90 -10.34
N LEU A 307 39.66 -26.38 -11.16
CA LEU A 307 41.02 -26.90 -11.28
C LEU A 307 41.82 -26.74 -9.98
N ALA A 308 41.68 -25.63 -9.26
CA ALA A 308 42.30 -25.44 -7.94
C ALA A 308 41.72 -26.39 -6.89
N ILE A 309 40.40 -26.62 -6.90
CA ILE A 309 39.72 -27.60 -6.03
C ILE A 309 40.24 -29.02 -6.29
N GLY A 310 40.34 -29.43 -7.57
CA GLY A 310 40.95 -30.71 -7.94
C GLY A 310 42.45 -30.80 -7.58
N GLY A 311 43.19 -29.72 -7.78
CA GLY A 311 44.63 -29.63 -7.45
C GLY A 311 44.93 -29.71 -5.96
N PHE A 312 44.03 -29.23 -5.10
CA PHE A 312 44.11 -29.43 -3.65
C PHE A 312 43.80 -30.89 -3.26
N THR A 313 42.67 -31.44 -3.72
CA THR A 313 42.25 -32.80 -3.32
C THR A 313 43.22 -33.88 -3.79
N VAL A 314 43.73 -33.78 -5.03
CA VAL A 314 44.78 -34.68 -5.54
C VAL A 314 46.12 -34.46 -4.83
N GLY A 315 46.42 -33.23 -4.39
CA GLY A 315 47.65 -32.92 -3.67
C GLY A 315 47.72 -33.60 -2.30
N VAL A 316 46.65 -33.50 -1.52
CA VAL A 316 46.52 -34.17 -0.22
C VAL A 316 46.63 -35.71 -0.36
N LEU A 317 46.07 -36.27 -1.45
CA LEU A 317 46.14 -37.71 -1.74
C LEU A 317 47.53 -38.18 -2.17
N LEU A 318 48.33 -37.33 -2.83
CA LEU A 318 49.72 -37.64 -3.20
C LEU A 318 50.70 -37.59 -2.02
N GLY A 319 50.38 -36.80 -0.98
CA GLY A 319 51.24 -36.59 0.18
C GLY A 319 52.42 -35.62 -0.06
N PRO A 320 53.23 -35.36 0.98
CA PRO A 320 54.32 -34.39 0.93
C PRO A 320 55.45 -34.82 0.01
N ARG A 321 55.97 -33.86 -0.78
CA ARG A 321 57.03 -34.10 -1.78
C ARG A 321 58.43 -33.86 -1.24
N THR A 322 58.59 -32.98 -0.26
CA THR A 322 59.87 -32.70 0.40
C THR A 322 59.74 -32.73 1.91
N ASP A 323 60.84 -33.04 2.62
CA ASP A 323 60.85 -33.02 4.08
C ASP A 323 60.68 -31.60 4.65
N THR A 324 60.95 -30.56 3.84
CA THR A 324 60.60 -29.17 4.17
C THR A 324 59.09 -28.93 4.20
N ASP A 325 58.29 -29.66 3.43
CA ASP A 325 56.81 -29.57 3.49
C ASP A 325 56.28 -30.21 4.78
N ARG A 326 56.91 -31.32 5.20
CA ARG A 326 56.65 -31.97 6.49
C ARG A 326 57.00 -31.08 7.67
N ALA A 327 58.15 -30.41 7.64
CA ALA A 327 58.58 -29.49 8.69
C ALA A 327 57.65 -28.26 8.83
N LYS A 328 57.04 -27.81 7.72
CA LYS A 328 56.00 -26.76 7.69
C LYS A 328 54.60 -27.26 8.09
N GLY A 329 54.43 -28.55 8.36
CA GLY A 329 53.22 -29.13 8.93
C GLY A 329 52.38 -30.00 7.99
N PHE A 330 52.76 -30.22 6.72
CA PHE A 330 52.05 -31.13 5.81
C PHE A 330 52.65 -32.55 5.87
N THR A 331 51.97 -33.47 6.56
CA THR A 331 52.44 -34.86 6.71
C THR A 331 51.79 -35.85 5.74
N GLY A 332 50.70 -35.46 5.08
CA GLY A 332 49.83 -36.38 4.35
C GLY A 332 48.80 -37.04 5.27
N LEU A 333 47.85 -37.75 4.68
CA LEU A 333 46.69 -38.34 5.38
C LEU A 333 47.12 -39.33 6.47
N SER A 334 46.77 -39.03 7.73
CA SER A 334 47.00 -39.91 8.88
C SER A 334 45.78 -39.98 9.80
N GLY A 335 45.47 -41.20 10.25
CA GLY A 335 44.39 -41.45 11.21
C GLY A 335 44.65 -40.87 12.60
N GLU A 336 45.92 -40.81 13.03
CA GLU A 336 46.30 -40.18 14.30
C GLU A 336 46.00 -38.68 14.28
N ARG A 337 46.41 -37.98 13.20
CA ARG A 337 46.18 -36.53 13.05
C ARG A 337 44.69 -36.18 12.97
N PHE A 338 43.88 -37.06 12.39
CA PHE A 338 42.43 -36.89 12.39
C PHE A 338 41.84 -36.92 13.80
N VAL A 339 42.38 -37.75 14.70
CA VAL A 339 41.99 -37.81 16.12
C VAL A 339 42.54 -36.59 16.88
N ASP A 340 43.81 -36.24 16.68
CA ASP A 340 44.46 -35.06 17.29
C ASP A 340 43.68 -33.76 16.96
N ASN A 341 43.20 -33.63 15.72
CA ASN A 341 42.46 -32.46 15.24
C ASN A 341 40.93 -32.51 15.47
N LEU A 342 40.40 -33.54 16.15
CA LEU A 342 38.96 -33.77 16.21
C LEU A 342 38.20 -32.72 17.05
N GLY A 343 38.75 -32.35 18.21
CA GLY A 343 38.15 -31.42 19.18
C GLY A 343 38.68 -29.98 19.10
N PRO A 344 38.00 -28.99 19.71
CA PRO A 344 38.39 -27.58 19.64
C PRO A 344 39.65 -27.24 20.47
N ASP A 345 40.28 -26.14 20.10
CA ASP A 345 41.42 -25.48 20.76
C ASP A 345 41.31 -23.97 20.49
N TYR A 346 40.37 -23.34 21.19
CA TYR A 346 40.10 -21.92 21.09
C TYR A 346 41.20 -21.12 21.80
N ARG A 347 41.90 -20.27 21.04
CA ARG A 347 43.04 -19.46 21.51
C ARG A 347 42.80 -17.97 21.28
N HIS A 348 43.45 -17.13 22.08
CA HIS A 348 43.49 -15.69 21.85
C HIS A 348 44.26 -15.40 20.55
N SER A 349 43.59 -14.86 19.53
CA SER A 349 44.15 -14.67 18.20
C SER A 349 43.60 -13.39 17.57
N GLU A 350 44.49 -12.58 16.99
CA GLU A 350 44.19 -11.26 16.39
C GLU A 350 43.52 -10.23 17.34
N GLY A 351 43.79 -10.32 18.65
CA GLY A 351 43.35 -9.34 19.65
C GLY A 351 41.94 -9.57 20.23
N ILE A 352 41.33 -10.72 19.94
CA ILE A 352 40.04 -11.15 20.50
C ILE A 352 40.20 -12.62 20.96
N GLU A 353 39.57 -12.99 22.08
CA GLU A 353 39.41 -14.41 22.44
C GLU A 353 38.41 -15.04 21.47
N GLN A 354 38.83 -16.11 20.78
CA GLN A 354 38.00 -16.73 19.76
C GLN A 354 37.02 -17.71 20.38
N ASP A 355 35.74 -17.58 20.03
CA ASP A 355 34.64 -18.44 20.47
C ASP A 355 33.99 -19.13 19.27
N PHE A 356 33.14 -20.13 19.53
CA PHE A 356 32.30 -20.77 18.50
C PHE A 356 31.56 -19.74 17.61
N PHE A 357 30.97 -18.69 18.21
CA PHE A 357 30.22 -17.69 17.47
C PHE A 357 31.09 -16.64 16.77
N SER A 358 32.31 -16.34 17.23
CA SER A 358 33.23 -15.46 16.49
C SER A 358 33.76 -16.17 15.24
N VAL A 359 34.15 -17.45 15.38
CA VAL A 359 34.59 -18.29 14.25
C VAL A 359 33.44 -18.55 13.27
N PHE A 360 32.21 -18.78 13.75
CA PHE A 360 31.01 -18.80 12.91
C PHE A 360 30.84 -17.46 12.16
N GLY A 361 30.99 -16.32 12.85
CA GLY A 361 30.86 -14.98 12.26
C GLY A 361 31.88 -14.69 11.15
N ILE A 362 33.08 -15.26 11.24
CA ILE A 362 34.13 -15.21 10.21
C ILE A 362 33.86 -16.21 9.08
N PHE A 363 33.33 -17.40 9.38
CA PHE A 363 33.04 -18.43 8.37
C PHE A 363 31.79 -18.12 7.53
N PHE A 364 30.71 -17.61 8.13
CA PHE A 364 29.40 -17.45 7.50
C PHE A 364 29.39 -16.73 6.14
N PRO A 365 30.24 -15.69 5.86
CA PRO A 365 30.31 -15.06 4.55
C PRO A 365 30.62 -16.05 3.41
N SER A 366 31.30 -17.16 3.70
CA SER A 366 31.58 -18.25 2.75
C SER A 366 30.35 -19.02 2.28
N VAL A 367 29.22 -18.92 2.98
CA VAL A 367 27.94 -19.56 2.61
C VAL A 367 26.90 -18.53 2.15
N THR A 368 27.28 -17.25 2.10
CA THR A 368 26.44 -16.19 1.51
C THR A 368 26.47 -16.29 -0.02
N GLY A 369 25.73 -15.41 -0.71
CA GLY A 369 25.69 -15.41 -2.18
C GLY A 369 24.61 -16.27 -2.83
N VAL A 370 23.77 -17.00 -2.06
CA VAL A 370 22.60 -17.75 -2.56
C VAL A 370 21.59 -16.91 -3.36
N GLN A 371 21.64 -15.58 -3.19
CA GLN A 371 20.81 -14.61 -3.89
C GLN A 371 21.38 -14.19 -5.26
N ALA A 372 22.62 -14.58 -5.63
CA ALA A 372 23.27 -14.16 -6.87
C ALA A 372 22.40 -14.46 -8.11
N GLY A 373 21.91 -15.70 -8.23
CA GLY A 373 21.00 -16.08 -9.32
C GLY A 373 19.60 -15.42 -9.28
N ALA A 374 19.18 -14.85 -8.14
CA ALA A 374 17.95 -14.06 -8.04
C ALA A 374 18.17 -12.57 -8.39
N ASN A 375 19.39 -12.05 -8.26
CA ASN A 375 19.73 -10.68 -8.68
C ASN A 375 19.64 -10.51 -10.20
N ILE A 376 19.94 -11.56 -10.96
CA ILE A 376 19.93 -11.58 -12.44
C ILE A 376 18.60 -12.16 -13.00
N CYS A 377 17.53 -12.21 -12.20
CA CYS A 377 16.27 -12.88 -12.56
C CYS A 377 15.57 -12.32 -13.82
N GLY A 378 15.95 -11.12 -14.28
CA GLY A 378 15.44 -10.49 -15.50
C GLY A 378 16.00 -11.03 -16.81
N GLU A 379 17.14 -11.72 -16.77
CA GLU A 379 17.86 -12.22 -17.96
C GLU A 379 17.70 -13.73 -18.16
N LEU A 380 17.08 -14.42 -17.19
CA LEU A 380 16.79 -15.84 -17.25
C LEU A 380 15.67 -16.13 -18.24
N LYS A 381 15.77 -17.27 -18.94
CA LYS A 381 14.67 -17.75 -19.81
C LYS A 381 13.39 -18.02 -19.00
N ASP A 382 13.52 -18.77 -17.90
CA ASP A 382 12.42 -19.18 -17.01
C ASP A 382 12.81 -19.05 -15.52
N PRO A 383 12.71 -17.85 -14.92
CA PRO A 383 13.21 -17.58 -13.56
C PRO A 383 12.54 -18.44 -12.47
N ALA A 384 11.23 -18.72 -12.60
CA ALA A 384 10.46 -19.46 -11.59
C ALA A 384 10.92 -20.93 -11.42
N THR A 385 11.50 -21.54 -12.46
CA THR A 385 12.02 -22.92 -12.42
C THR A 385 13.55 -22.95 -12.32
N ALA A 386 14.23 -21.97 -12.93
CA ALA A 386 15.68 -21.86 -12.91
C ALA A 386 16.24 -21.55 -11.52
N ILE A 387 15.64 -20.58 -10.80
CA ILE A 387 16.15 -20.13 -9.50
C ILE A 387 16.14 -21.28 -8.48
N PRO A 388 15.02 -21.98 -8.19
CA PRO A 388 15.01 -23.04 -7.19
C PRO A 388 15.94 -24.22 -7.52
N LYS A 389 16.06 -24.60 -8.80
CA LYS A 389 16.95 -25.69 -9.23
C LYS A 389 18.42 -25.29 -9.08
N GLY A 390 18.81 -24.12 -9.57
CA GLY A 390 20.19 -23.67 -9.56
C GLY A 390 20.70 -23.36 -8.16
N THR A 391 19.92 -22.69 -7.30
CA THR A 391 20.36 -22.33 -5.95
C THR A 391 20.49 -23.53 -5.01
N LEU A 392 19.51 -24.45 -5.02
CA LEU A 392 19.57 -25.66 -4.17
C LEU A 392 20.69 -26.61 -4.60
N LEU A 393 20.93 -26.74 -5.92
CA LEU A 393 22.04 -27.54 -6.42
C LEU A 393 23.40 -26.89 -6.13
N ALA A 394 23.51 -25.55 -6.24
CA ALA A 394 24.71 -24.82 -5.85
C ALA A 394 25.06 -25.08 -4.38
N LEU A 395 24.08 -24.95 -3.48
CA LEU A 395 24.26 -25.24 -2.05
C LEU A 395 24.68 -26.69 -1.77
N LEU A 396 24.12 -27.67 -2.49
CA LEU A 396 24.52 -29.06 -2.32
C LEU A 396 25.97 -29.31 -2.75
N ILE A 397 26.36 -28.80 -3.93
CA ILE A 397 27.73 -28.94 -4.46
C ILE A 397 28.74 -28.24 -3.56
N SER A 398 28.46 -27.00 -3.16
CA SER A 398 29.36 -26.22 -2.31
C SER A 398 29.47 -26.82 -0.91
N GLY A 399 28.36 -27.26 -0.31
CA GLY A 399 28.36 -27.92 1.01
C GLY A 399 29.21 -29.19 1.03
N LEU A 400 29.08 -30.05 0.01
CA LEU A 400 29.94 -31.22 -0.15
C LEU A 400 31.41 -30.84 -0.32
N SER A 401 31.72 -29.76 -1.06
CA SER A 401 33.11 -29.29 -1.23
C SER A 401 33.73 -28.79 0.08
N TYR A 402 33.00 -28.04 0.93
CA TYR A 402 33.50 -27.60 2.23
C TYR A 402 33.74 -28.76 3.19
N VAL A 403 32.81 -29.72 3.26
CA VAL A 403 32.97 -30.92 4.10
C VAL A 403 34.21 -31.72 3.67
N ALA A 404 34.41 -31.91 2.36
CA ALA A 404 35.60 -32.58 1.84
C ALA A 404 36.90 -31.86 2.22
N PHE A 405 36.95 -30.52 2.11
CA PHE A 405 38.14 -29.75 2.46
C PHE A 405 38.47 -29.80 3.95
N VAL A 406 37.47 -29.72 4.83
CA VAL A 406 37.65 -29.82 6.29
C VAL A 406 38.23 -31.17 6.68
N LEU A 407 37.67 -32.26 6.16
CA LEU A 407 38.15 -33.62 6.43
C LEU A 407 39.58 -33.83 5.93
N LEU A 408 39.91 -33.34 4.73
CA LEU A 408 41.24 -33.48 4.13
C LEU A 408 42.30 -32.61 4.83
N ALA A 409 42.01 -31.33 5.11
CA ALA A 409 42.96 -30.45 5.78
C ALA A 409 43.25 -30.89 7.22
N GLY A 410 42.21 -31.29 7.96
CA GLY A 410 42.32 -31.75 9.34
C GLY A 410 42.97 -33.13 9.51
N SER A 411 42.96 -33.99 8.49
CA SER A 411 43.66 -35.30 8.54
C SER A 411 45.09 -35.27 7.99
N ALA A 412 45.48 -34.21 7.29
CA ALA A 412 46.76 -34.15 6.58
C ALA A 412 47.84 -33.26 7.22
N SER A 413 47.52 -32.53 8.30
CA SER A 413 48.41 -31.51 8.86
C SER A 413 48.31 -31.28 10.36
N TYR A 414 49.36 -30.66 10.92
CA TYR A 414 49.43 -30.23 12.33
C TYR A 414 48.89 -28.81 12.54
N ARG A 415 48.36 -28.52 13.73
CA ARG A 415 47.89 -27.17 14.13
C ARG A 415 49.00 -26.13 14.16
N ASP A 416 50.12 -26.50 14.75
CA ASP A 416 51.31 -25.67 14.92
C ASP A 416 52.52 -26.40 14.33
N ALA A 417 53.35 -25.69 13.57
CA ALA A 417 54.60 -26.22 13.03
C ALA A 417 55.70 -25.13 12.97
N SER A 418 56.94 -25.53 13.24
CA SER A 418 58.09 -24.63 13.35
C SER A 418 58.69 -24.29 11.96
N GLY A 419 58.67 -25.23 11.02
CA GLY A 419 59.35 -25.11 9.71
C GLY A 419 60.80 -25.64 9.71
N ASP A 420 61.39 -25.89 10.88
CA ASP A 420 62.75 -26.43 11.03
C ASP A 420 62.81 -27.95 10.84
N LEU A 421 63.77 -28.41 10.02
CA LEU A 421 64.03 -29.84 9.78
C LEU A 421 64.54 -30.57 11.04
N ALA A 422 65.13 -29.86 12.01
CA ALA A 422 65.65 -30.44 13.24
C ALA A 422 64.53 -30.93 14.18
N ASP A 423 63.43 -30.18 14.28
CA ASP A 423 62.28 -30.55 15.12
C ASP A 423 61.52 -31.76 14.56
N LEU A 424 61.59 -31.98 13.23
CA LEU A 424 60.98 -33.15 12.57
C LEU A 424 61.65 -34.47 12.97
N VAL A 425 62.97 -34.47 13.23
CA VAL A 425 63.74 -35.67 13.58
C VAL A 425 63.49 -36.12 15.03
N ASN A 426 63.21 -35.18 15.94
CA ASN A 426 62.91 -35.47 17.36
C ASN A 426 61.48 -35.98 17.60
N GLY A 427 60.61 -35.98 16.58
CA GLY A 427 59.22 -36.45 16.68
C GLY A 427 58.28 -35.59 17.53
N THR A 428 58.79 -34.58 18.24
CA THR A 428 58.04 -33.62 19.06
C THR A 428 58.45 -32.20 18.67
N PHE A 429 57.47 -31.34 18.33
CA PHE A 429 57.72 -29.91 18.06
C PHE A 429 57.94 -29.13 19.36
N GLY A 430 59.01 -29.48 20.10
CA GLY A 430 59.26 -28.96 21.46
C GLY A 430 59.31 -27.43 21.53
N ARG A 431 59.86 -26.77 20.50
CA ARG A 431 59.92 -25.30 20.41
C ARG A 431 58.55 -24.63 20.28
N CYS A 432 57.57 -25.32 19.71
CA CYS A 432 56.18 -24.85 19.64
C CYS A 432 55.39 -25.05 20.95
N SER A 433 55.92 -25.81 21.90
CA SER A 433 55.27 -26.09 23.19
C SER A 433 55.72 -25.16 24.32
N SER A 434 56.72 -24.31 24.11
CA SER A 434 57.46 -23.61 25.17
C SER A 434 57.27 -22.08 25.18
N GLY A 435 56.05 -21.64 25.51
CA GLY A 435 55.79 -20.30 26.05
C GLY A 435 55.60 -19.13 25.05
N PRO A 436 55.22 -17.93 25.55
CA PRO A 436 54.61 -16.87 24.71
C PRO A 436 55.57 -16.05 23.84
N GLN A 437 56.86 -16.39 23.76
CA GLN A 437 57.90 -15.48 23.24
C GLN A 437 58.31 -15.75 21.78
N GLU A 438 58.04 -16.94 21.22
CA GLU A 438 58.18 -17.21 19.78
C GLU A 438 56.95 -17.99 19.27
N PRO A 439 55.95 -17.33 18.65
CA PRO A 439 54.83 -18.04 18.05
C PRO A 439 55.28 -18.84 16.83
N CYS A 440 54.75 -20.05 16.68
CA CYS A 440 55.03 -20.94 15.54
C CYS A 440 54.66 -20.24 14.22
N ARG A 441 55.54 -20.32 13.22
CA ARG A 441 55.34 -19.63 11.93
C ARG A 441 54.45 -20.38 10.95
N TYR A 442 54.32 -21.69 11.11
CA TYR A 442 53.60 -22.57 10.19
C TYR A 442 52.59 -23.45 10.93
N GLY A 443 51.94 -24.36 10.21
CA GLY A 443 50.82 -25.16 10.69
C GLY A 443 49.46 -24.52 10.39
N LEU A 444 48.40 -25.29 10.64
CA LEU A 444 47.02 -24.99 10.28
C LEU A 444 46.46 -23.71 10.94
N HIS A 445 46.98 -23.31 12.11
CA HIS A 445 46.58 -22.07 12.80
C HIS A 445 47.34 -20.84 12.30
N ASN A 446 48.67 -20.92 12.16
CA ASN A 446 49.52 -19.75 11.99
C ASN A 446 49.77 -19.34 10.53
N ASP A 447 49.70 -20.30 9.59
CA ASP A 447 49.90 -20.03 8.16
C ASP A 447 48.61 -20.19 7.35
N TYR A 448 48.03 -19.06 6.94
CA TYR A 448 46.90 -19.00 6.01
C TYR A 448 47.19 -19.61 4.62
N ASN A 449 48.45 -19.89 4.30
CA ASN A 449 48.88 -20.49 3.03
C ASN A 449 49.01 -22.02 3.09
N ILE A 450 48.73 -22.67 4.22
CA ILE A 450 48.88 -24.13 4.40
C ILE A 450 48.16 -24.96 3.32
N MET A 451 47.03 -24.48 2.77
CA MET A 451 46.33 -25.14 1.66
C MET A 451 47.07 -25.07 0.31
N GLN A 452 47.94 -24.09 0.11
CA GLN A 452 48.82 -24.02 -1.07
C GLN A 452 49.96 -25.05 -0.96
N LEU A 453 50.46 -25.29 0.26
CA LEU A 453 51.49 -26.28 0.57
C LEU A 453 50.98 -27.72 0.34
N MET A 454 49.71 -27.99 0.65
CA MET A 454 49.07 -29.30 0.45
C MET A 454 48.74 -29.63 -1.02
N ALA A 455 48.74 -28.65 -1.92
CA ALA A 455 48.25 -28.83 -3.29
C ALA A 455 49.32 -29.34 -4.26
N VAL A 456 48.89 -29.92 -5.39
CA VAL A 456 49.77 -30.37 -6.49
C VAL A 456 50.69 -29.24 -7.00
N SER A 457 50.22 -27.99 -6.95
CA SER A 457 51.00 -26.79 -7.26
C SER A 457 50.39 -25.58 -6.54
N GLY A 458 51.20 -24.87 -5.75
CA GLY A 458 50.76 -23.65 -5.07
C GLY A 458 50.29 -22.55 -6.05
N ALA A 459 50.93 -22.45 -7.22
CA ALA A 459 50.54 -21.49 -8.26
C ALA A 459 49.10 -21.71 -8.78
N LEU A 460 48.63 -22.96 -8.81
CA LEU A 460 47.26 -23.30 -9.19
C LEU A 460 46.25 -22.85 -8.12
N ILE A 461 46.61 -22.95 -6.84
CA ILE A 461 45.79 -22.44 -5.73
C ILE A 461 45.76 -20.91 -5.70
N TYR A 462 46.88 -20.23 -5.97
CA TYR A 462 46.88 -18.77 -6.14
C TYR A 462 45.97 -18.34 -7.30
N ALA A 463 46.05 -18.99 -8.46
CA ALA A 463 45.18 -18.71 -9.59
C ALA A 463 43.69 -18.95 -9.25
N GLY A 464 43.37 -20.05 -8.55
CA GLY A 464 42.01 -20.33 -8.07
C GLY A 464 41.50 -19.33 -7.03
N CYS A 465 42.35 -18.90 -6.10
CA CYS A 465 42.03 -17.91 -5.08
C CYS A 465 41.79 -16.53 -5.71
N PHE A 466 42.64 -16.10 -6.64
CA PHE A 466 42.44 -14.87 -7.41
C PHE A 466 41.16 -14.95 -8.25
N ALA A 467 40.86 -16.09 -8.87
CA ALA A 467 39.63 -16.28 -9.62
C ALA A 467 38.38 -16.17 -8.72
N ALA A 468 38.36 -16.88 -7.59
CA ALA A 468 37.30 -16.86 -6.57
C ALA A 468 37.03 -15.46 -6.00
N THR A 469 38.08 -14.78 -5.57
CA THR A 469 37.99 -13.42 -4.98
C THR A 469 37.47 -12.40 -5.99
N LEU A 470 38.00 -12.39 -7.22
CA LEU A 470 37.59 -11.45 -8.26
C LEU A 470 36.18 -11.76 -8.82
N SER A 471 35.80 -13.03 -9.00
CA SER A 471 34.44 -13.39 -9.46
C SER A 471 33.36 -12.97 -8.45
N THR A 472 33.61 -13.20 -7.17
CA THR A 472 32.72 -12.83 -6.06
C THR A 472 32.59 -11.31 -5.96
N ALA A 473 33.71 -10.57 -6.07
CA ALA A 473 33.69 -9.12 -6.09
C ALA A 473 32.91 -8.55 -7.29
N LEU A 474 33.19 -9.04 -8.50
CA LEU A 474 32.54 -8.59 -9.74
C LEU A 474 31.02 -8.76 -9.69
N THR A 475 30.55 -9.97 -9.36
CA THR A 475 29.12 -10.33 -9.27
C THR A 475 28.37 -9.46 -8.26
N ASN A 476 29.00 -9.13 -7.14
CA ASN A 476 28.39 -8.28 -6.13
C ASN A 476 28.38 -6.80 -6.58
N LEU A 477 29.44 -6.31 -7.24
CA LEU A 477 29.51 -4.94 -7.80
C LEU A 477 28.48 -4.68 -8.91
N THR A 478 28.12 -5.67 -9.73
CA THR A 478 27.07 -5.53 -10.77
C THR A 478 25.65 -5.59 -10.18
N SER A 479 25.46 -6.30 -9.07
CA SER A 479 24.15 -6.42 -8.40
C SER A 479 23.65 -5.11 -7.76
N VAL A 480 24.54 -4.34 -7.12
CA VAL A 480 24.13 -3.19 -6.28
C VAL A 480 23.54 -2.03 -7.09
N PRO A 481 24.14 -1.57 -8.21
CA PRO A 481 23.59 -0.48 -9.01
C PRO A 481 22.19 -0.79 -9.55
N ARG A 482 21.93 -2.05 -9.90
CA ARG A 482 20.62 -2.53 -10.38
C ARG A 482 19.55 -2.46 -9.30
N ILE A 483 19.90 -2.84 -8.06
CA ILE A 483 19.02 -2.70 -6.90
C ILE A 483 18.72 -1.21 -6.65
N ILE A 484 19.75 -0.36 -6.59
CA ILE A 484 19.60 1.10 -6.36
C ILE A 484 18.74 1.75 -7.45
N GLN A 485 18.96 1.38 -8.71
CA GLN A 485 18.16 1.83 -9.84
C GLN A 485 16.68 1.49 -9.65
N ALA A 486 16.35 0.23 -9.35
CA ALA A 486 14.97 -0.19 -9.16
C ALA A 486 14.28 0.53 -7.97
N LEU A 487 14.98 0.71 -6.83
CA LEU A 487 14.44 1.46 -5.69
C LEU A 487 14.21 2.95 -6.00
N GLY A 488 15.07 3.56 -6.82
CA GLY A 488 14.94 4.96 -7.22
C GLY A 488 13.88 5.18 -8.30
N THR A 489 13.68 4.23 -9.23
CA THR A 489 12.59 4.26 -10.21
C THR A 489 11.22 4.20 -9.53
N ASP A 490 11.05 3.33 -8.54
CA ASP A 490 9.83 3.26 -7.71
C ASP A 490 9.68 4.48 -6.77
N ARG A 491 10.65 5.40 -6.76
CA ARG A 491 10.69 6.62 -5.94
C ARG A 491 10.52 6.41 -4.43
N LEU A 492 10.83 5.24 -3.85
CA LEU A 492 10.64 4.99 -2.40
C LEU A 492 11.43 5.95 -1.51
N TYR A 493 12.68 6.23 -1.88
CA TYR A 493 13.56 7.14 -1.16
C TYR A 493 13.96 8.30 -2.08
N PRO A 494 13.76 9.58 -1.69
CA PRO A 494 13.87 10.70 -2.62
C PRO A 494 15.33 10.90 -3.07
N GLY A 495 16.31 10.67 -2.20
CA GLY A 495 17.73 10.75 -2.55
C GLY A 495 18.20 9.68 -3.55
N LEU A 496 17.52 8.52 -3.66
CA LEU A 496 17.90 7.47 -4.62
C LEU A 496 17.44 7.76 -6.06
N THR A 497 16.45 8.64 -6.25
CA THR A 497 15.96 9.01 -7.59
C THR A 497 17.06 9.60 -8.48
N TYR A 498 17.98 10.38 -7.89
CA TYR A 498 19.13 10.96 -8.59
C TYR A 498 20.10 9.89 -9.15
N PHE A 499 20.29 8.80 -8.40
CA PHE A 499 21.20 7.71 -8.76
C PHE A 499 20.60 6.69 -9.73
N ALA A 500 19.26 6.62 -9.81
CA ALA A 500 18.53 5.68 -10.66
C ALA A 500 18.35 6.13 -12.13
N GLN A 501 18.83 7.32 -12.50
CA GLN A 501 18.82 7.75 -13.91
C GLN A 501 19.73 6.83 -14.75
N GLY A 502 19.13 6.06 -15.65
CA GLY A 502 19.83 5.24 -16.64
C GLY A 502 20.34 6.09 -17.80
N PHE A 503 21.45 5.68 -18.40
CA PHE A 503 22.08 6.36 -19.52
C PHE A 503 22.36 5.38 -20.68
N GLY A 504 22.41 5.91 -21.90
CA GLY A 504 22.69 5.15 -23.12
C GLY A 504 21.59 4.17 -23.52
N LYS A 505 21.80 3.45 -24.62
CA LYS A 505 20.80 2.52 -25.21
C LYS A 505 20.43 1.33 -24.30
N ARG A 506 21.24 1.04 -23.28
CA ARG A 506 21.06 -0.08 -22.34
C ARG A 506 20.47 0.34 -20.98
N ASN A 507 20.13 1.63 -20.78
CA ASN A 507 19.61 2.18 -19.52
C ASN A 507 20.52 1.90 -18.30
N GLU A 508 21.84 2.00 -18.45
CA GLU A 508 22.80 1.64 -17.40
C GLU A 508 22.99 2.80 -16.39
N PRO A 509 22.96 2.54 -15.07
CA PRO A 509 22.94 3.59 -14.04
C PRO A 509 24.36 4.00 -13.60
N TYR A 510 25.12 4.70 -14.44
CA TYR A 510 26.50 5.13 -14.13
C TYR A 510 26.65 5.89 -12.80
N ARG A 511 25.65 6.69 -12.40
CA ARG A 511 25.66 7.37 -11.09
C ARG A 511 25.61 6.40 -9.92
N SER A 512 24.88 5.29 -10.06
CA SER A 512 24.84 4.24 -9.03
C SER A 512 26.18 3.49 -8.97
N TYR A 513 26.85 3.24 -10.11
CA TYR A 513 28.22 2.70 -10.11
C TYR A 513 29.21 3.61 -9.36
N ALA A 514 29.13 4.94 -9.53
CA ALA A 514 29.96 5.88 -8.80
C ALA A 514 29.70 5.86 -7.28
N LEU A 515 28.44 5.72 -6.86
CA LEU A 515 28.07 5.57 -5.45
C LEU A 515 28.64 4.27 -4.86
N VAL A 516 28.51 3.15 -5.58
CA VAL A 516 29.05 1.84 -5.16
C VAL A 516 30.58 1.87 -5.06
N LEU A 517 31.26 2.50 -6.02
CA LEU A 517 32.72 2.69 -5.98
C LEU A 517 33.15 3.46 -4.72
N CYS A 518 32.45 4.55 -4.38
CA CYS A 518 32.74 5.35 -3.19
C CYS A 518 32.55 4.56 -1.89
N VAL A 519 31.42 3.86 -1.75
CA VAL A 519 31.13 3.02 -0.58
C VAL A 519 32.13 1.87 -0.46
N SER A 520 32.45 1.19 -1.56
CA SER A 520 33.37 0.05 -1.52
C SER A 520 34.83 0.48 -1.28
N ILE A 521 35.29 1.62 -1.80
CA ILE A 521 36.61 2.18 -1.45
C ILE A 521 36.71 2.46 0.06
N LEU A 522 35.66 3.01 0.68
CA LEU A 522 35.65 3.28 2.13
C LEU A 522 35.92 2.00 2.95
N PHE A 523 35.33 0.86 2.57
CA PHE A 523 35.58 -0.42 3.25
C PHE A 523 36.92 -1.05 2.88
N VAL A 524 37.40 -0.90 1.64
CA VAL A 524 38.75 -1.33 1.23
C VAL A 524 39.84 -0.62 2.05
N LEU A 525 39.67 0.66 2.37
CA LEU A 525 40.63 1.43 3.17
C LEU A 525 40.80 0.93 4.62
N LEU A 526 39.82 0.22 5.18
CA LEU A 526 39.96 -0.43 6.48
C LEU A 526 41.02 -1.55 6.45
N ALA A 527 41.13 -2.26 5.31
CA ALA A 527 42.16 -3.26 5.02
C ALA A 527 42.36 -4.36 6.10
N ASN A 528 41.31 -4.69 6.85
CA ASN A 528 41.28 -5.82 7.77
C ASN A 528 40.08 -6.73 7.43
N LEU A 529 40.38 -7.95 6.99
CA LEU A 529 39.37 -8.92 6.53
C LEU A 529 38.53 -9.49 7.68
N ASN A 530 39.10 -9.63 8.88
CA ASN A 530 38.44 -10.26 10.02
C ASN A 530 37.57 -9.30 10.84
N LEU A 531 37.81 -7.99 10.75
CA LEU A 531 36.86 -6.98 11.24
C LEU A 531 35.63 -6.86 10.31
N LEU A 532 35.81 -7.07 9.00
CA LEU A 532 34.73 -6.99 8.02
C LEU A 532 33.82 -8.23 8.01
N ALA A 533 34.35 -9.43 8.24
CA ALA A 533 33.57 -10.66 8.12
C ALA A 533 32.36 -10.73 9.09
N PRO A 534 32.47 -10.45 10.41
CA PRO A 534 31.32 -10.44 11.32
C PRO A 534 30.29 -9.35 10.98
N LEU A 535 30.75 -8.17 10.52
CA LEU A 535 29.89 -7.07 10.08
C LEU A 535 29.02 -7.51 8.88
N ILE A 536 29.65 -8.11 7.88
CA ILE A 536 28.98 -8.64 6.68
C ILE A 536 28.00 -9.74 7.06
N THR A 537 28.39 -10.65 7.95
CA THR A 537 27.54 -11.71 8.48
C THR A 537 26.27 -11.16 9.12
N ASN A 538 26.37 -10.14 9.97
CA ASN A 538 25.21 -9.49 10.59
C ASN A 538 24.25 -8.93 9.53
N PHE A 539 24.73 -8.14 8.56
CA PHE A 539 23.87 -7.57 7.52
C PHE A 539 23.24 -8.63 6.60
N TYR A 540 23.94 -9.71 6.24
CA TYR A 540 23.33 -10.82 5.49
C TYR A 540 22.31 -11.59 6.33
N LEU A 541 22.59 -11.94 7.58
CA LEU A 541 21.64 -12.58 8.50
C LEU A 541 20.37 -11.74 8.67
N ALA A 542 20.51 -10.42 8.82
CA ALA A 542 19.39 -9.50 8.87
C ALA A 542 18.56 -9.52 7.57
N SER A 543 19.22 -9.51 6.39
CA SER A 543 18.53 -9.62 5.10
C SER A 543 17.78 -10.96 4.94
N TYR A 544 18.37 -12.06 5.39
CA TYR A 544 17.79 -13.41 5.33
C TYR A 544 16.63 -13.55 6.33
N ALA A 545 16.77 -13.00 7.54
CA ALA A 545 15.70 -12.90 8.53
C ALA A 545 14.49 -12.15 7.97
N LEU A 546 14.70 -11.01 7.30
CA LEU A 546 13.62 -10.25 6.67
C LEU A 546 12.95 -10.99 5.52
N ILE A 547 13.69 -11.66 4.63
CA ILE A 547 13.12 -12.45 3.53
C ILE A 547 12.25 -13.60 4.09
N ASN A 548 12.76 -14.31 5.09
CA ASN A 548 12.01 -15.37 5.78
C ASN A 548 10.74 -14.81 6.44
N PHE A 549 10.87 -13.74 7.26
CA PHE A 549 9.75 -13.09 7.94
C PHE A 549 8.66 -12.65 6.95
N CYS A 550 9.08 -12.04 5.84
CA CYS A 550 8.19 -11.58 4.80
C CYS A 550 7.37 -12.72 4.18
N THR A 551 8.00 -13.84 3.79
CA THR A 551 7.25 -14.97 3.21
C THR A 551 6.31 -15.61 4.22
N PHE A 552 6.72 -15.73 5.50
CA PHE A 552 5.84 -16.16 6.58
C PHE A 552 4.62 -15.22 6.75
N HIS A 553 4.82 -13.90 6.73
CA HIS A 553 3.75 -12.91 6.82
C HIS A 553 2.76 -13.04 5.65
N ALA A 554 3.26 -13.12 4.41
CA ALA A 554 2.42 -13.30 3.21
C ALA A 554 1.60 -14.61 3.27
N ALA A 555 2.23 -15.72 3.64
CA ALA A 555 1.58 -17.02 3.79
C ALA A 555 0.53 -17.06 4.93
N THR A 556 0.70 -16.23 5.96
CA THR A 556 -0.24 -16.10 7.09
C THR A 556 -1.44 -15.22 6.75
N VAL A 557 -1.21 -14.06 6.12
CA VAL A 557 -2.28 -13.14 5.69
C VAL A 557 -3.13 -13.77 4.59
N LYS A 558 -2.49 -14.50 3.65
CA LYS A 558 -3.09 -15.09 2.44
C LYS A 558 -3.82 -14.05 1.57
N PRO A 559 -3.11 -13.02 1.06
CA PRO A 559 -3.68 -12.14 0.05
C PRO A 559 -3.99 -12.96 -1.22
N ILE A 560 -4.99 -12.54 -2.00
CA ILE A 560 -5.50 -13.29 -3.16
C ILE A 560 -4.42 -13.53 -4.25
N GLY A 561 -3.42 -12.64 -4.31
CA GLY A 561 -2.26 -12.74 -5.20
C GLY A 561 -1.11 -13.64 -4.71
N TRP A 562 -1.15 -14.16 -3.48
CA TRP A 562 -0.12 -15.08 -2.97
C TRP A 562 -0.49 -16.53 -3.32
N ARG A 563 0.17 -17.07 -4.35
CA ARG A 563 -0.08 -18.41 -4.91
C ARG A 563 1.25 -19.11 -5.27
N PRO A 564 2.17 -19.33 -4.31
CA PRO A 564 3.43 -20.01 -4.58
C PRO A 564 3.18 -21.45 -5.06
N THR A 565 3.80 -21.84 -6.18
CA THR A 565 3.68 -23.21 -6.73
C THR A 565 4.78 -24.16 -6.22
N PHE A 566 5.76 -23.65 -5.48
CA PHE A 566 6.89 -24.44 -4.98
C PHE A 566 6.50 -25.44 -3.88
N ARG A 567 6.60 -26.74 -4.19
CA ARG A 567 6.10 -27.87 -3.36
C ARG A 567 6.75 -28.03 -1.99
N TYR A 568 8.01 -27.63 -1.81
CA TYR A 568 8.76 -27.85 -0.56
C TYR A 568 8.67 -26.66 0.42
N TYR A 569 7.86 -25.64 0.13
CA TYR A 569 7.67 -24.50 1.02
C TYR A 569 6.70 -24.81 2.18
N ASN A 570 7.05 -24.34 3.38
CA ASN A 570 6.16 -24.32 4.54
C ASN A 570 6.39 -23.02 5.34
N GLN A 571 5.32 -22.31 5.67
CA GLN A 571 5.35 -21.06 6.42
C GLN A 571 6.11 -21.17 7.76
N TRP A 572 5.98 -22.31 8.46
CA TRP A 572 6.60 -22.51 9.78
C TRP A 572 8.11 -22.72 9.71
N VAL A 573 8.60 -23.31 8.62
CA VAL A 573 10.05 -23.44 8.35
C VAL A 573 10.65 -22.06 8.10
N SER A 574 9.91 -21.16 7.45
CA SER A 574 10.34 -19.78 7.25
C SER A 574 10.32 -18.97 8.57
N LEU A 575 9.32 -19.14 9.43
CA LEU A 575 9.32 -18.54 10.76
C LEU A 575 10.52 -19.02 11.60
N LEU A 576 10.82 -20.33 11.56
CA LEU A 576 12.01 -20.90 12.21
C LEU A 576 13.30 -20.26 11.68
N GLY A 577 13.42 -20.10 10.35
CA GLY A 577 14.55 -19.39 9.74
C GLY A 577 14.71 -17.95 10.20
N THR A 578 13.59 -17.22 10.37
CA THR A 578 13.62 -15.84 10.91
C THR A 578 14.18 -15.82 12.33
N VAL A 579 13.65 -16.68 13.21
CA VAL A 579 14.07 -16.76 14.62
C VAL A 579 15.54 -17.20 14.71
N LEU A 580 15.94 -18.18 13.91
CA LEU A 580 17.32 -18.69 13.87
C LEU A 580 18.31 -17.61 13.42
N CYS A 581 18.01 -16.87 12.34
CA CYS A 581 18.87 -15.78 11.89
C CYS A 581 19.03 -14.69 12.95
N VAL A 582 17.93 -14.25 13.56
CA VAL A 582 17.96 -13.19 14.60
C VAL A 582 18.73 -13.66 15.84
N LEU A 583 18.53 -14.90 16.28
CA LEU A 583 19.24 -15.47 17.43
C LEU A 583 20.75 -15.58 17.17
N ILE A 584 21.17 -16.09 16.01
CA ILE A 584 22.59 -16.17 15.64
C ILE A 584 23.21 -14.77 15.57
N MET A 585 22.52 -13.80 14.99
CA MET A 585 22.97 -12.41 14.88
C MET A 585 23.27 -11.80 16.26
N PHE A 586 22.36 -11.96 17.23
CA PHE A 586 22.58 -11.55 18.63
C PHE A 586 23.74 -12.27 19.34
N LEU A 587 24.04 -13.53 18.96
CA LEU A 587 25.13 -14.33 19.54
C LEU A 587 26.50 -14.00 18.96
N ILE A 588 26.57 -13.38 17.78
CA ILE A 588 27.83 -12.92 17.16
C ILE A 588 28.28 -11.59 17.78
N ASP A 589 27.40 -10.59 17.76
CA ASP A 589 27.65 -9.30 18.40
C ASP A 589 26.32 -8.56 18.67
N ILE A 590 26.06 -8.29 19.95
CA ILE A 590 24.88 -7.59 20.42
C ILE A 590 24.83 -6.11 20.00
N ILE A 591 25.99 -5.46 19.84
CA ILE A 591 26.09 -4.02 19.57
C ILE A 591 25.75 -3.73 18.11
N SER A 592 26.46 -4.36 17.16
CA SER A 592 26.12 -4.21 15.74
C SER A 592 24.71 -4.73 15.45
N THR A 593 24.23 -5.78 16.12
CA THR A 593 22.84 -6.27 16.00
C THR A 593 21.82 -5.21 16.40
N GLY A 594 22.05 -4.49 17.50
CA GLY A 594 21.21 -3.37 17.90
C GLY A 594 21.17 -2.27 16.82
N VAL A 595 22.33 -1.93 16.25
CA VAL A 595 22.45 -0.92 15.19
C VAL A 595 21.75 -1.36 13.89
N THR A 596 21.91 -2.61 13.45
CA THR A 596 21.26 -3.10 12.21
C THR A 596 19.74 -3.16 12.34
N MET A 597 19.22 -3.60 13.49
CA MET A 597 17.78 -3.61 13.75
C MET A 597 17.18 -2.20 13.84
N VAL A 598 17.85 -1.25 14.50
CA VAL A 598 17.42 0.16 14.52
C VAL A 598 17.42 0.77 13.12
N LEU A 599 18.45 0.51 12.30
CA LEU A 599 18.52 0.97 10.92
C LEU A 599 17.34 0.42 10.07
N ILE A 600 17.05 -0.88 10.16
CA ILE A 600 15.92 -1.51 9.47
C ILE A 600 14.59 -0.89 9.89
N PHE A 601 14.39 -0.67 11.19
CA PHE A 601 13.17 -0.04 11.71
C PHE A 601 12.99 1.40 11.22
N VAL A 602 14.06 2.20 11.20
CA VAL A 602 14.05 3.58 10.68
C VAL A 602 13.74 3.61 9.17
N LEU A 603 14.35 2.71 8.38
CA LEU A 603 14.07 2.59 6.95
C LEU A 603 12.61 2.22 6.69
N HIS A 604 12.06 1.26 7.42
CA HIS A 604 10.66 0.86 7.31
C HIS A 604 9.69 2.00 7.69
N LEU A 605 9.96 2.70 8.80
CA LEU A 605 9.17 3.84 9.23
C LEU A 605 9.19 5.00 8.21
N ALA A 606 10.34 5.24 7.56
CA ALA A 606 10.47 6.26 6.53
C ALA A 606 9.57 5.97 5.30
N VAL A 607 9.47 4.71 4.87
CA VAL A 607 8.58 4.32 3.76
C VAL A 607 7.09 4.45 4.17
N ILE A 608 6.73 4.01 5.38
CA ILE A 608 5.35 4.14 5.91
C ILE A 608 4.93 5.61 6.01
N TYR A 609 5.78 6.48 6.57
CA TYR A 609 5.48 7.90 6.73
C TYR A 609 5.25 8.59 5.39
N ARG A 610 6.03 8.21 4.37
CA ARG A 610 5.99 8.86 3.06
C ARG A 610 4.80 8.46 2.18
N LYS A 611 4.23 7.26 2.37
CA LYS A 611 3.12 6.71 1.54
C LYS A 611 3.38 6.86 0.02
N PRO A 612 4.37 6.15 -0.55
CA PRO A 612 4.65 6.25 -1.98
C PRO A 612 3.43 5.86 -2.84
N ASP A 613 3.21 6.56 -3.96
CA ASP A 613 2.06 6.35 -4.86
C ASP A 613 2.01 4.97 -5.55
N VAL A 614 3.08 4.17 -5.38
CA VAL A 614 3.27 2.88 -6.04
C VAL A 614 2.49 1.76 -5.35
N ASN A 615 1.22 1.63 -5.71
CA ASN A 615 0.33 0.58 -5.23
C ASN A 615 0.52 -0.74 -5.99
N TRP A 616 1.56 -1.51 -5.63
CA TRP A 616 1.72 -2.90 -6.10
C TRP A 616 0.69 -3.89 -5.51
N GLY A 617 -0.19 -3.44 -4.62
CA GLY A 617 -1.06 -4.26 -3.78
C GLY A 617 -0.29 -4.84 -2.61
N SER A 618 -0.29 -4.14 -1.47
CA SER A 618 0.51 -4.58 -0.31
C SER A 618 -0.20 -5.67 0.53
N THR A 619 0.59 -6.50 1.20
CA THR A 619 0.07 -7.44 2.21
C THR A 619 -0.65 -6.71 3.35
N THR A 620 -0.20 -5.49 3.68
CA THR A 620 -0.80 -4.60 4.69
C THR A 620 -2.18 -4.07 4.27
N GLN A 621 -2.38 -3.71 2.99
CA GLN A 621 -3.68 -3.36 2.43
C GLN A 621 -4.65 -4.57 2.40
N ALA A 622 -4.16 -5.75 2.03
CA ALA A 622 -4.98 -6.97 2.04
C ALA A 622 -5.42 -7.33 3.47
N GLN A 623 -4.53 -7.16 4.45
CA GLN A 623 -4.82 -7.37 5.87
C GLN A 623 -5.79 -6.33 6.44
N SER A 624 -5.71 -5.05 6.03
CA SER A 624 -6.67 -4.03 6.47
C SER A 624 -8.07 -4.29 5.91
N TYR A 625 -8.18 -4.65 4.63
CA TYR A 625 -9.45 -5.09 4.03
C TYR A 625 -10.05 -6.30 4.75
N LYS A 626 -9.24 -7.35 5.00
CA LYS A 626 -9.67 -8.55 5.72
C LYS A 626 -10.11 -8.25 7.16
N SER A 627 -9.45 -7.29 7.82
CA SER A 627 -9.80 -6.83 9.16
C SER A 627 -11.12 -6.05 9.17
N ALA A 628 -11.32 -5.14 8.20
CA ALA A 628 -12.57 -4.40 8.02
C ALA A 628 -13.75 -5.33 7.71
N LEU A 629 -13.57 -6.29 6.79
CA LEU A 629 -14.57 -7.31 6.46
C LEU A 629 -14.91 -8.17 7.68
N SER A 630 -13.91 -8.64 8.44
CA SER A 630 -14.15 -9.41 9.66
C SER A 630 -14.88 -8.59 10.73
N ALA A 631 -14.59 -7.29 10.86
CA ALA A 631 -15.29 -6.40 11.77
C ALA A 631 -16.76 -6.18 11.35
N ALA A 632 -17.02 -5.93 10.07
CA ALA A 632 -18.37 -5.77 9.53
C ALA A 632 -19.23 -7.04 9.69
N LEU A 633 -18.66 -8.22 9.40
CA LEU A 633 -19.35 -9.51 9.62
C LEU A 633 -19.61 -9.79 11.09
N LYS A 634 -18.69 -9.45 12.00
CA LYS A 634 -18.93 -9.55 13.45
C LYS A 634 -20.05 -8.62 13.91
N LEU A 635 -20.11 -7.40 13.38
CA LEU A 635 -21.14 -6.42 13.72
C LEU A 635 -22.54 -6.89 13.31
N GLN A 636 -22.66 -7.62 12.20
CA GLN A 636 -23.94 -8.17 11.74
C GLN A 636 -24.61 -9.10 12.77
N CYS A 637 -23.82 -9.81 13.59
CA CYS A 637 -24.32 -10.72 14.63
C CYS A 637 -24.73 -10.02 15.94
N VAL A 638 -24.49 -8.71 16.09
CA VAL A 638 -24.81 -7.96 17.31
C VAL A 638 -26.29 -7.57 17.29
N GLY A 639 -27.03 -7.82 18.36
CA GLY A 639 -28.44 -7.43 18.49
C GLY A 639 -28.65 -5.90 18.52
N ASP A 640 -29.80 -5.45 18.03
CA ASP A 640 -30.18 -4.03 18.08
C ASP A 640 -30.59 -3.64 19.49
N HIS A 641 -29.99 -2.57 20.01
CA HIS A 641 -30.28 -2.03 21.33
C HIS A 641 -30.10 -0.51 21.30
N VAL A 642 -30.92 0.23 22.06
CA VAL A 642 -30.94 1.71 22.05
C VAL A 642 -29.56 2.31 22.33
N LYS A 643 -28.78 1.69 23.23
CA LYS A 643 -27.39 2.11 23.53
C LYS A 643 -26.39 1.95 22.39
N ASN A 644 -26.67 1.06 21.45
CA ASN A 644 -25.83 0.81 20.29
C ASN A 644 -26.25 1.70 19.09
N TYR A 645 -27.17 2.66 19.31
CA TYR A 645 -27.55 3.62 18.29
C TYR A 645 -26.41 4.59 18.00
N HIS A 646 -25.99 4.63 16.75
CA HIS A 646 -25.09 5.64 16.21
C HIS A 646 -25.83 6.42 15.12
N PRO A 647 -25.75 7.77 15.09
CA PRO A 647 -26.41 8.59 14.08
C PRO A 647 -25.63 8.53 12.75
N SER A 648 -25.97 7.55 11.90
CA SER A 648 -25.36 7.31 10.60
C SER A 648 -26.11 8.09 9.52
N VAL A 649 -25.45 9.09 8.92
CA VAL A 649 -26.10 10.08 8.05
C VAL A 649 -25.83 9.81 6.57
N LEU A 650 -26.90 9.67 5.79
CA LEU A 650 -26.89 9.79 4.32
C LEU A 650 -27.25 11.23 3.94
N VAL A 651 -26.32 11.96 3.33
CA VAL A 651 -26.50 13.36 2.92
C VAL A 651 -26.78 13.44 1.43
N LEU A 652 -27.91 14.04 1.06
CA LEU A 652 -28.26 14.28 -0.35
C LEU A 652 -27.79 15.67 -0.77
N THR A 653 -26.54 15.77 -1.25
CA THR A 653 -25.99 17.04 -1.74
C THR A 653 -26.17 17.26 -3.24
N GLY A 654 -26.19 16.18 -4.02
CA GLY A 654 -25.75 16.26 -5.41
C GLY A 654 -24.23 16.40 -5.45
N GLN A 655 -23.69 17.16 -6.41
CA GLN A 655 -22.26 17.43 -6.51
C GLN A 655 -21.72 18.07 -5.20
N PRO A 656 -20.73 17.47 -4.50
CA PRO A 656 -20.32 17.90 -3.16
C PRO A 656 -19.89 19.37 -3.04
N ALA A 657 -19.33 19.93 -4.12
CA ALA A 657 -18.84 21.31 -4.17
C ALA A 657 -19.97 22.36 -4.15
N THR A 658 -21.17 22.04 -4.62
CA THR A 658 -22.26 23.03 -4.74
C THR A 658 -22.99 23.27 -3.43
N ARG A 659 -22.95 22.32 -2.47
CA ARG A 659 -23.66 22.41 -1.17
C ARG A 659 -22.78 21.99 0.02
N PRO A 660 -21.62 22.62 0.25
CA PRO A 660 -20.65 22.20 1.28
C PRO A 660 -21.25 22.21 2.70
N ALA A 661 -22.13 23.16 3.01
CA ALA A 661 -22.71 23.33 4.35
C ALA A 661 -23.49 22.10 4.84
N LEU A 662 -24.14 21.34 3.94
CA LEU A 662 -24.82 20.08 4.29
C LEU A 662 -23.83 19.01 4.77
N ILE A 663 -22.72 18.85 4.04
CA ILE A 663 -21.69 17.85 4.36
C ILE A 663 -20.96 18.26 5.65
N GLU A 664 -20.68 19.55 5.83
CA GLU A 664 -20.03 20.05 7.04
C GLU A 664 -20.89 19.84 8.30
N LEU A 665 -22.20 20.11 8.23
CA LEU A 665 -23.11 19.84 9.36
C LEU A 665 -23.22 18.34 9.63
N ALA A 666 -23.38 17.51 8.61
CA ALA A 666 -23.42 16.05 8.77
C ALA A 666 -22.13 15.50 9.39
N HIS A 667 -20.97 15.99 8.96
CA HIS A 667 -19.68 15.62 9.54
C HIS A 667 -19.53 16.06 11.00
N GLN A 668 -20.13 17.19 11.41
CA GLN A 668 -20.18 17.57 12.83
C GLN A 668 -21.03 16.60 13.67
N ILE A 669 -22.12 16.07 13.11
CA ILE A 669 -22.96 15.06 13.76
C ILE A 669 -22.17 13.74 13.88
N THR A 670 -21.64 13.20 12.79
CA THR A 670 -21.01 11.86 12.74
C THR A 670 -19.59 11.80 13.34
N LYS A 671 -18.76 12.82 13.09
CA LYS A 671 -17.37 13.05 13.54
C LYS A 671 -16.61 11.80 14.03
N ARG A 672 -16.16 10.94 13.10
CA ARG A 672 -15.38 9.71 13.35
C ARG A 672 -16.04 8.64 14.25
N GLN A 673 -17.27 8.85 14.71
CA GLN A 673 -18.00 7.98 15.64
C GLN A 673 -19.19 7.27 15.01
N ALA A 674 -19.67 7.76 13.86
CA ALA A 674 -20.75 7.19 13.09
C ALA A 674 -20.46 7.30 11.58
N LEU A 675 -21.25 6.58 10.77
CA LEU A 675 -21.09 6.52 9.32
C LEU A 675 -21.59 7.82 8.65
N LEU A 676 -20.83 8.33 7.69
CA LEU A 676 -21.25 9.42 6.81
C LEU A 676 -21.21 8.92 5.36
N ILE A 677 -22.32 9.04 4.64
CA ILE A 677 -22.42 8.74 3.21
C ILE A 677 -22.90 10.02 2.50
N VAL A 678 -22.17 10.45 1.48
CA VAL A 678 -22.53 11.56 0.59
C VAL A 678 -23.16 10.96 -0.67
N GLY A 679 -24.45 11.19 -0.85
CA GLY A 679 -25.24 10.73 -1.99
C GLY A 679 -25.33 11.78 -3.10
N ASP A 680 -24.94 11.39 -4.30
CA ASP A 680 -25.07 12.17 -5.52
C ASP A 680 -25.95 11.42 -6.53
N VAL A 681 -26.93 12.12 -7.13
CA VAL A 681 -27.91 11.54 -8.05
C VAL A 681 -27.92 12.36 -9.33
N VAL A 682 -27.53 11.73 -10.43
CA VAL A 682 -27.41 12.34 -11.76
C VAL A 682 -28.50 11.78 -12.66
N ARG A 683 -29.23 12.67 -13.35
CA ARG A 683 -30.32 12.28 -14.25
C ARG A 683 -29.79 11.52 -15.47
N ASP A 684 -28.67 11.98 -16.01
CA ASP A 684 -28.02 11.42 -17.19
C ASP A 684 -27.16 10.20 -16.83
N ARG A 685 -26.99 9.28 -17.78
CA ARG A 685 -26.09 8.13 -17.65
C ARG A 685 -24.64 8.57 -17.88
N LEU A 686 -23.72 8.12 -17.03
CA LEU A 686 -22.30 8.47 -17.10
C LEU A 686 -21.45 7.29 -17.62
N SER A 687 -20.51 7.59 -18.53
CA SER A 687 -19.38 6.70 -18.86
C SER A 687 -18.61 6.34 -17.58
N HIS A 688 -17.98 5.16 -17.56
CA HIS A 688 -17.13 4.73 -16.45
C HIS A 688 -16.05 5.77 -16.11
N ARG A 689 -15.39 6.36 -17.12
CA ARG A 689 -14.34 7.39 -16.93
C ARG A 689 -14.90 8.63 -16.22
N LYS A 690 -16.09 9.08 -16.62
CA LYS A 690 -16.78 10.23 -16.00
C LYS A 690 -17.26 9.91 -14.58
N ARG A 691 -17.74 8.69 -14.32
CA ARG A 691 -18.13 8.22 -12.97
C ARG A 691 -16.93 8.16 -12.02
N GLU A 692 -15.79 7.64 -12.49
CA GLU A 692 -14.56 7.53 -11.72
C GLU A 692 -13.94 8.90 -11.44
N LEU A 693 -13.86 9.78 -12.43
CA LEU A 693 -13.39 11.16 -12.27
C LEU A 693 -14.21 11.91 -11.19
N ARG A 694 -15.54 11.90 -11.31
CA ARG A 694 -16.45 12.54 -10.34
C ARG A 694 -16.30 11.96 -8.92
N SER A 695 -16.04 10.65 -8.81
CA SER A 695 -15.74 10.02 -7.51
C SER A 695 -14.38 10.44 -6.95
N ARG A 696 -13.35 10.58 -7.80
CA ARG A 696 -12.01 11.05 -7.42
C ARG A 696 -12.06 12.51 -6.94
N ASP A 697 -12.77 13.36 -7.66
CA ASP A 697 -12.91 14.79 -7.34
C ASP A 697 -13.74 15.01 -6.06
N CYS A 698 -14.73 14.14 -5.78
CA CYS A 698 -15.38 14.12 -4.48
C CYS A 698 -14.41 13.74 -3.35
N ARG A 699 -13.61 12.67 -3.53
CA ARG A 699 -12.64 12.23 -2.50
C ARG A 699 -11.61 13.32 -2.22
N SER A 700 -11.03 13.94 -3.24
CA SER A 700 -10.07 15.04 -3.06
C SER A 700 -10.72 16.25 -2.36
N PHE A 701 -11.95 16.62 -2.70
CA PHE A 701 -12.70 17.66 -2.00
C PHE A 701 -12.91 17.33 -0.50
N MET A 702 -13.28 16.09 -0.17
CA MET A 702 -13.44 15.64 1.21
C MET A 702 -12.11 15.65 1.97
N GLU A 703 -11.03 15.15 1.36
CA GLU A 703 -9.68 15.14 1.94
C GLU A 703 -9.17 16.57 2.21
N LEU A 704 -9.31 17.50 1.25
CA LEU A 704 -8.97 18.91 1.40
C LEU A 704 -9.72 19.59 2.55
N ARG A 705 -11.00 19.26 2.75
CA ARG A 705 -11.81 19.75 3.87
C ARG A 705 -11.68 18.93 5.16
N LYS A 706 -10.89 17.85 5.17
CA LYS A 706 -10.73 16.89 6.28
C LYS A 706 -12.06 16.26 6.73
N ILE A 707 -12.97 16.05 5.78
CA ILE A 707 -14.24 15.37 5.96
C ILE A 707 -14.02 13.88 5.76
N GLU A 708 -14.42 13.07 6.74
CA GLU A 708 -14.37 11.62 6.65
C GLU A 708 -15.78 11.06 6.41
N GLY A 709 -15.95 10.44 5.25
CA GLY A 709 -17.20 9.86 4.78
C GLY A 709 -16.99 9.10 3.46
N PHE A 710 -17.99 8.31 3.08
CA PHE A 710 -18.04 7.59 1.81
C PHE A 710 -18.83 8.39 0.78
N TYR A 711 -18.51 8.25 -0.50
CA TYR A 711 -19.25 8.86 -1.60
C TYR A 711 -19.95 7.79 -2.43
N GLN A 712 -21.25 7.96 -2.66
CA GLN A 712 -22.08 7.07 -3.45
C GLN A 712 -22.78 7.86 -4.55
N LEU A 713 -22.61 7.42 -5.79
CA LEU A 713 -23.16 8.05 -6.99
C LEU A 713 -24.15 7.09 -7.67
N ILE A 714 -25.32 7.59 -8.02
CA ILE A 714 -26.29 6.92 -8.91
C ILE A 714 -26.53 7.80 -10.13
N ASP A 715 -26.43 7.20 -11.32
CA ASP A 715 -26.58 7.87 -12.61
C ASP A 715 -27.68 7.21 -13.48
N GLY A 716 -28.20 7.95 -14.47
CA GLY A 716 -29.23 7.46 -15.41
C GLY A 716 -30.65 7.32 -14.85
N ILE A 717 -30.95 7.86 -13.66
CA ILE A 717 -32.25 7.71 -12.99
C ILE A 717 -32.73 9.07 -12.45
N GLY A 718 -34.02 9.35 -12.59
CA GLY A 718 -34.67 10.53 -12.01
C GLY A 718 -34.61 10.56 -10.47
N LEU A 719 -34.60 11.76 -9.89
CA LEU A 719 -34.27 12.02 -8.48
C LEU A 719 -35.04 11.14 -7.48
N GLU A 720 -36.36 10.99 -7.60
CA GLU A 720 -37.16 10.15 -6.69
C GLU A 720 -36.66 8.70 -6.67
N LYS A 721 -36.63 8.05 -7.84
CA LYS A 721 -36.19 6.65 -7.96
C LYS A 721 -34.71 6.47 -7.57
N GLY A 722 -33.86 7.43 -7.91
CA GLY A 722 -32.43 7.43 -7.55
C GLY A 722 -32.21 7.55 -6.04
N VAL A 723 -32.94 8.43 -5.36
CA VAL A 723 -32.89 8.54 -3.90
C VAL A 723 -33.48 7.31 -3.23
N ARG A 724 -34.62 6.78 -3.69
CA ARG A 724 -35.20 5.52 -3.20
C ARG A 724 -34.19 4.35 -3.30
N ALA A 725 -33.44 4.28 -4.39
CA ALA A 725 -32.35 3.32 -4.56
C ALA A 725 -31.18 3.56 -3.59
N LEU A 726 -30.69 4.80 -3.43
CA LEU A 726 -29.65 5.15 -2.45
C LEU A 726 -30.06 4.73 -1.03
N ILE A 727 -31.29 5.04 -0.64
CA ILE A 727 -31.85 4.72 0.67
C ILE A 727 -31.76 3.22 0.97
N GLN A 728 -32.14 2.38 0.00
CA GLN A 728 -32.22 0.92 0.19
C GLN A 728 -30.87 0.20 0.00
N THR A 729 -29.91 0.81 -0.71
CA THR A 729 -28.63 0.17 -1.07
C THR A 729 -27.41 0.75 -0.37
N SER A 730 -27.54 1.87 0.36
CA SER A 730 -26.40 2.53 1.00
C SER A 730 -25.94 1.83 2.29
N GLY A 731 -24.74 1.26 2.24
CA GLY A 731 -24.07 0.64 3.39
C GLY A 731 -23.77 -0.86 3.20
N VAL A 732 -23.25 -1.49 4.27
CA VAL A 732 -22.92 -2.92 4.28
C VAL A 732 -23.36 -3.55 5.61
N GLY A 733 -24.37 -4.42 5.57
CA GLY A 733 -24.92 -5.06 6.76
C GLY A 733 -25.48 -4.03 7.74
N LYS A 734 -24.96 -3.99 8.98
CA LYS A 734 -25.32 -2.97 9.98
C LYS A 734 -24.57 -1.64 9.84
N LEU A 735 -23.62 -1.53 8.91
CA LEU A 735 -22.97 -0.26 8.55
C LEU A 735 -23.79 0.43 7.45
N SER A 736 -25.02 0.83 7.79
CA SER A 736 -25.94 1.56 6.90
C SER A 736 -26.36 2.91 7.51
N ALA A 737 -26.95 3.77 6.70
CA ALA A 737 -27.52 5.03 7.16
C ALA A 737 -28.87 4.81 7.89
N ASN A 738 -29.15 5.64 8.90
CA ASN A 738 -30.43 5.66 9.62
C ASN A 738 -31.06 7.07 9.69
N ILE A 739 -30.31 8.10 9.30
CA ILE A 739 -30.77 9.48 9.15
C ILE A 739 -30.48 9.93 7.71
N VAL A 740 -31.48 10.48 7.03
CA VAL A 740 -31.30 11.15 5.72
C VAL A 740 -31.32 12.66 5.93
N LEU A 741 -30.23 13.33 5.55
CA LEU A 741 -30.10 14.78 5.58
C LEU A 741 -30.28 15.36 4.17
N VAL A 742 -31.27 16.24 4.01
CA VAL A 742 -31.64 16.88 2.74
C VAL A 742 -31.57 18.40 2.88
N GLY A 743 -31.18 19.09 1.81
CA GLY A 743 -31.34 20.54 1.74
C GLY A 743 -32.80 20.97 1.56
N TYR A 744 -33.20 22.07 2.16
CA TYR A 744 -34.49 22.70 1.90
C TYR A 744 -34.55 23.25 0.46
N LYS A 745 -35.60 22.89 -0.30
CA LYS A 745 -35.80 23.37 -1.67
C LYS A 745 -36.33 24.81 -1.65
N ALA A 746 -35.44 25.80 -1.71
CA ALA A 746 -35.81 27.23 -1.64
C ALA A 746 -36.56 27.74 -2.88
N ASP A 747 -36.36 27.13 -4.05
CA ASP A 747 -36.97 27.52 -5.33
C ASP A 747 -38.36 26.91 -5.56
N TRP A 748 -38.98 26.32 -4.54
CA TRP A 748 -40.22 25.51 -4.66
C TRP A 748 -41.43 26.25 -5.25
N MET A 749 -41.47 27.59 -5.16
CA MET A 749 -42.50 28.45 -5.77
C MET A 749 -42.24 28.79 -7.25
N ARG A 750 -41.01 28.58 -7.74
CA ARG A 750 -40.58 28.87 -9.13
C ARG A 750 -40.35 27.61 -9.96
N CYS A 751 -40.10 26.47 -9.31
CA CYS A 751 -39.83 25.19 -9.98
C CYS A 751 -41.09 24.60 -10.63
N PRO A 752 -40.96 23.75 -11.67
CA PRO A 752 -42.09 23.03 -12.22
C PRO A 752 -42.71 22.10 -11.18
N VAL A 753 -44.04 21.98 -11.19
CA VAL A 753 -44.82 21.27 -10.16
C VAL A 753 -44.43 19.78 -10.03
N GLN A 754 -43.95 19.17 -11.12
CA GLN A 754 -43.41 17.81 -11.11
C GLN A 754 -42.18 17.67 -10.20
N GLU A 755 -41.29 18.67 -10.14
CA GLU A 755 -40.12 18.64 -9.24
C GLU A 755 -40.50 18.88 -7.78
N LEU A 756 -41.52 19.71 -7.53
CA LEU A 756 -42.11 19.89 -6.20
C LEU A 756 -42.68 18.56 -5.68
N GLN A 757 -43.46 17.85 -6.52
CA GLN A 757 -44.00 16.54 -6.18
C GLN A 757 -42.87 15.51 -5.98
N THR A 758 -41.84 15.53 -6.83
CA THR A 758 -40.64 14.67 -6.71
C THR A 758 -39.95 14.86 -5.36
N TYR A 759 -39.76 16.11 -4.91
CA TYR A 759 -39.18 16.42 -3.60
C TYR A 759 -40.07 15.91 -2.45
N TYR A 760 -41.38 16.15 -2.52
CA TYR A 760 -42.33 15.66 -1.50
C TYR A 760 -42.37 14.12 -1.44
N ASN A 761 -42.34 13.44 -2.58
CA ASN A 761 -42.26 11.97 -2.66
C ASN A 761 -40.99 11.47 -1.96
N VAL A 762 -39.83 12.08 -2.21
CA VAL A 762 -38.56 11.75 -1.54
C VAL A 762 -38.64 11.87 -0.01
N LEU A 763 -39.32 12.90 0.52
CA LEU A 763 -39.47 13.04 1.99
C LEU A 763 -40.32 11.91 2.60
N ASN A 764 -41.33 11.43 1.88
CA ASN A 764 -42.17 10.33 2.33
C ASN A 764 -41.48 8.96 2.17
N ASP A 765 -40.74 8.74 1.07
CA ASP A 765 -39.92 7.55 0.85
C ASP A 765 -38.94 7.28 2.02
N VAL A 766 -38.39 8.33 2.63
CA VAL A 766 -37.52 8.22 3.82
C VAL A 766 -38.27 7.61 5.00
N PHE A 767 -39.52 8.04 5.24
CA PHE A 767 -40.36 7.53 6.32
C PHE A 767 -40.89 6.12 6.05
N ASP A 768 -41.24 5.80 4.80
CA ASP A 768 -41.69 4.46 4.40
C ASP A 768 -40.59 3.40 4.62
N ASN A 769 -39.33 3.77 4.40
CA ASN A 769 -38.16 2.93 4.73
C ASN A 769 -37.74 2.99 6.23
N ARG A 770 -38.59 3.56 7.11
CA ARG A 770 -38.37 3.68 8.57
C ARG A 770 -37.07 4.37 8.98
N MET A 771 -36.60 5.33 8.19
CA MET A 771 -35.46 6.17 8.55
C MET A 771 -35.91 7.49 9.14
N SER A 772 -34.97 8.17 9.78
CA SER A 772 -35.19 9.51 10.31
C SER A 772 -34.87 10.54 9.23
N LEU A 773 -35.64 11.63 9.18
CA LEU A 773 -35.46 12.71 8.22
C LEU A 773 -34.91 13.96 8.91
N ALA A 774 -33.94 14.62 8.28
CA ALA A 774 -33.47 15.94 8.65
C ALA A 774 -33.45 16.85 7.41
N VAL A 775 -34.06 18.04 7.51
CA VAL A 775 -34.07 19.05 6.45
C VAL A 775 -33.39 20.32 6.96
N LEU A 776 -32.29 20.70 6.34
CA LEU A 776 -31.55 21.92 6.67
C LEU A 776 -32.03 23.09 5.79
N ARG A 777 -32.38 24.21 6.41
CA ARG A 777 -32.55 25.51 5.73
C ARG A 777 -31.52 26.51 6.25
N LEU A 778 -30.90 27.23 5.33
CA LEU A 778 -30.10 28.43 5.61
C LEU A 778 -30.83 29.66 5.08
N PRO A 779 -30.69 30.85 5.70
CA PRO A 779 -31.37 32.06 5.25
C PRO A 779 -30.97 32.47 3.82
N ASN A 780 -29.70 32.29 3.46
CA ASN A 780 -29.14 32.67 2.17
C ASN A 780 -29.21 31.56 1.10
N GLY A 781 -29.97 30.50 1.35
CA GLY A 781 -29.99 29.28 0.53
C GLY A 781 -28.77 28.38 0.75
N LEU A 782 -28.74 27.25 0.02
CA LEU A 782 -27.73 26.19 0.15
C LEU A 782 -26.90 25.96 -1.12
N ASP A 783 -27.33 26.51 -2.26
CA ASP A 783 -26.80 26.17 -3.58
C ASP A 783 -25.80 27.22 -4.07
N LEU A 784 -24.58 26.78 -4.38
CA LEU A 784 -23.48 27.59 -4.89
C LEU A 784 -23.04 27.16 -6.30
N SER A 785 -23.89 26.45 -7.04
CA SER A 785 -23.63 25.98 -8.41
C SER A 785 -23.17 27.08 -9.39
N TYR A 786 -23.59 28.33 -9.20
CA TYR A 786 -23.16 29.48 -9.99
C TYR A 786 -21.65 29.78 -9.90
N LEU A 787 -20.94 29.32 -8.86
CA LEU A 787 -19.49 29.46 -8.72
C LEU A 787 -18.70 28.40 -9.50
N THR A 788 -19.35 27.31 -9.88
CA THR A 788 -18.73 26.15 -10.54
C THR A 788 -19.02 26.09 -12.04
N SER A 789 -19.70 27.10 -12.60
CA SER A 789 -20.13 27.13 -14.00
C SER A 789 -19.07 27.64 -14.99
N ASP A 790 -17.89 28.07 -14.52
CA ASP A 790 -16.75 28.45 -15.39
C ASP A 790 -16.03 27.20 -15.92
N GLY A 791 -16.72 26.48 -16.81
CA GLY A 791 -16.19 25.42 -17.66
C GLY A 791 -16.85 25.52 -19.05
N PRO A 792 -16.10 25.34 -20.15
CA PRO A 792 -16.60 25.70 -21.48
C PRO A 792 -17.58 24.68 -22.05
N SER A 793 -18.86 24.79 -21.69
CA SER A 793 -19.94 24.05 -22.36
C SER A 793 -20.53 24.88 -23.51
N ASN A 794 -19.99 24.68 -24.71
CA ASN A 794 -20.60 25.15 -25.95
C ASN A 794 -21.94 24.41 -26.22
N THR A 795 -23.06 24.99 -25.80
CA THR A 795 -24.38 24.71 -26.37
C THR A 795 -25.18 26.00 -26.45
N GLY A 796 -25.36 26.52 -27.67
CA GLY A 796 -26.18 27.71 -27.89
C GLY A 796 -27.66 27.39 -27.71
N GLY A 797 -28.35 28.13 -26.83
CA GLY A 797 -29.76 27.88 -26.54
C GLY A 797 -30.40 28.89 -25.58
N SER A 798 -30.81 30.05 -26.11
CA SER A 798 -31.78 30.97 -25.50
C SER A 798 -31.50 31.42 -24.04
N LEU A 799 -30.48 32.27 -23.85
CA LEU A 799 -30.39 33.12 -22.66
C LEU A 799 -31.43 34.25 -22.76
N GLY A 800 -32.66 33.97 -22.31
CA GLY A 800 -33.78 34.90 -22.38
C GLY A 800 -34.67 34.83 -21.14
N THR A 801 -34.80 35.98 -20.46
CA THR A 801 -35.79 36.26 -19.40
C THR A 801 -35.57 35.60 -18.03
N ILE A 802 -35.12 36.42 -17.08
CA ILE A 802 -35.50 36.56 -15.65
C ILE A 802 -34.23 36.94 -14.85
N ALA A 803 -33.85 38.20 -14.97
CA ALA A 803 -32.78 38.83 -14.19
C ALA A 803 -33.06 40.33 -13.90
N ASN A 804 -34.34 40.71 -13.85
CA ASN A 804 -34.78 42.02 -13.35
C ASN A 804 -35.49 41.82 -12.01
N ASP A 805 -34.75 42.07 -10.92
CA ASP A 805 -35.21 42.71 -9.67
C ASP A 805 -34.21 42.47 -8.52
N SER A 806 -32.96 42.95 -8.68
CA SER A 806 -32.04 43.33 -7.57
C SER A 806 -30.65 43.84 -8.03
N LEU A 807 -30.42 44.22 -9.30
CA LEU A 807 -29.08 44.56 -9.81
C LEU A 807 -28.99 45.94 -10.51
N SER A 808 -29.77 46.92 -10.08
CA SER A 808 -29.76 48.28 -10.66
C SER A 808 -28.75 49.25 -10.01
N SER A 809 -27.96 48.82 -9.02
CA SER A 809 -27.08 49.71 -8.23
C SER A 809 -25.58 49.43 -8.35
N LEU A 810 -25.15 48.41 -9.10
CA LEU A 810 -23.73 48.03 -9.21
C LEU A 810 -23.13 48.07 -10.64
N GLN A 811 -23.96 48.24 -11.68
CA GLN A 811 -23.52 48.18 -13.09
C GLN A 811 -23.13 49.55 -13.67
N GLN A 812 -22.47 50.41 -12.89
CA GLN A 812 -22.00 51.73 -13.35
C GLN A 812 -20.48 51.97 -13.16
N HIS A 813 -19.73 51.02 -12.58
CA HIS A 813 -18.32 51.23 -12.21
C HIS A 813 -17.30 50.21 -12.76
N ILE A 814 -17.69 49.33 -13.69
CA ILE A 814 -16.80 48.29 -14.27
C ILE A 814 -16.87 48.29 -15.81
N ILE A 815 -16.52 49.41 -16.45
CA ILE A 815 -16.36 49.49 -17.91
C ILE A 815 -14.96 49.99 -18.33
N ASP A 816 -14.22 50.73 -17.48
CA ASP A 816 -12.97 51.41 -17.86
C ASP A 816 -11.67 50.61 -17.62
N ALA A 817 -11.72 49.29 -17.43
CA ALA A 817 -10.55 48.47 -17.04
C ALA A 817 -10.22 47.30 -17.99
N SER A 818 -10.84 47.20 -19.17
CA SER A 818 -10.59 46.13 -20.14
C SER A 818 -9.89 46.62 -21.41
N ALA A 819 -8.60 46.95 -21.30
CA ALA A 819 -7.70 47.09 -22.44
C ALA A 819 -6.32 46.49 -22.11
N THR A 820 -5.70 45.81 -23.09
CA THR A 820 -4.36 45.19 -23.05
C THR A 820 -4.09 44.17 -21.92
N HIS A 821 -4.17 42.87 -22.25
CA HIS A 821 -2.96 42.10 -22.62
C HIS A 821 -3.30 40.69 -23.15
N GLN A 822 -2.48 40.20 -24.07
CA GLN A 822 -2.65 38.90 -24.75
C GLN A 822 -2.23 37.73 -23.86
N THR A 823 -2.92 36.60 -24.01
CA THR A 823 -2.70 35.36 -23.27
C THR A 823 -1.47 34.60 -23.74
N THR A 824 -0.66 34.09 -22.79
CA THR A 824 0.22 32.94 -23.04
C THR A 824 -0.08 31.87 -21.99
N ASN A 825 -0.47 30.69 -22.46
CA ASN A 825 -0.82 29.57 -21.57
C ASN A 825 0.44 28.97 -20.95
N LYS A 826 0.48 28.91 -19.62
CA LYS A 826 1.38 28.03 -18.87
C LYS A 826 0.68 27.56 -17.60
N LEU A 827 0.39 26.25 -17.52
CA LEU A 827 -0.06 25.63 -16.27
C LEU A 827 1.00 25.87 -15.19
N MET A 828 0.60 26.39 -14.03
CA MET A 828 1.45 26.35 -12.84
C MET A 828 1.14 25.11 -12.02
N TYR A 829 2.13 24.22 -11.98
CA TYR A 829 2.31 23.22 -10.93
C TYR A 829 2.56 23.94 -9.61
N VAL A 830 1.81 23.62 -8.55
CA VAL A 830 2.04 24.18 -7.20
C VAL A 830 2.61 23.10 -6.31
N ASP A 831 3.93 23.13 -6.14
CA ASP A 831 4.63 22.34 -5.13
C ASP A 831 4.26 22.80 -3.72
N SER A 832 4.08 21.84 -2.82
CA SER A 832 3.91 22.09 -1.40
C SER A 832 5.27 22.29 -0.73
N ASN A 833 5.57 23.49 -0.21
CA ASN A 833 6.39 23.73 0.99
C ASN A 833 6.63 25.22 1.24
N LEU A 834 6.19 25.76 2.38
CA LEU A 834 6.89 26.86 3.05
C LEU A 834 6.54 26.89 4.54
N GLY A 835 7.57 26.82 5.38
CA GLY A 835 7.45 26.65 6.83
C GLY A 835 7.19 27.96 7.58
N PHE A 836 6.62 27.80 8.78
CA PHE A 836 6.42 28.87 9.75
C PHE A 836 7.75 29.26 10.41
N GLN A 837 8.30 30.44 10.08
CA GLN A 837 9.28 31.14 10.93
C GLN A 837 8.93 32.63 10.98
N GLY A 838 8.90 33.19 12.19
CA GLY A 838 8.32 34.51 12.45
C GLY A 838 9.29 35.68 12.30
N ALA A 839 8.73 36.87 12.10
CA ALA A 839 9.44 38.16 12.20
C ALA A 839 8.64 39.12 13.10
N LYS A 840 9.35 40.05 13.74
CA LYS A 840 8.88 40.81 14.92
C LYS A 840 8.00 42.01 14.54
N VAL A 841 7.05 42.33 15.42
CA VAL A 841 6.25 43.57 15.38
C VAL A 841 7.06 44.75 15.91
N GLY A 842 7.15 45.83 15.13
CA GLY A 842 7.51 47.18 15.58
C GLY A 842 6.28 48.09 15.51
N ARG A 843 6.14 49.05 16.43
CA ARG A 843 4.89 49.78 16.69
C ARG A 843 5.15 51.27 16.94
N THR A 844 4.49 52.14 16.16
CA THR A 844 4.37 53.59 16.41
C THR A 844 3.11 54.15 15.73
N ASP A 845 2.03 54.33 16.51
CA ASP A 845 1.31 55.60 16.79
C ASP A 845 1.31 56.72 15.71
N SER A 846 0.24 57.49 15.40
CA SER A 846 -1.21 57.49 15.74
C SER A 846 -2.01 58.23 14.60
N PRO A 847 -3.18 58.92 14.76
CA PRO A 847 -4.40 58.48 14.06
C PRO A 847 -5.06 59.52 13.13
N SER A 848 -5.86 59.05 12.15
CA SER A 848 -6.97 59.83 11.60
C SER A 848 -8.11 58.94 11.08
N SER A 849 -9.34 59.43 11.22
CA SER A 849 -10.57 58.67 11.02
C SER A 849 -11.11 58.76 9.59
N THR A 850 -11.42 57.61 8.98
CA THR A 850 -12.61 57.42 8.13
C THR A 850 -12.83 55.93 7.88
N SER A 851 -14.09 55.50 7.88
CA SER A 851 -14.49 54.09 7.76
C SER A 851 -14.13 53.51 6.38
N ARG A 852 -13.10 52.67 6.35
CA ARG A 852 -12.84 51.73 5.25
C ARG A 852 -13.17 50.32 5.72
N GLU A 853 -14.04 49.64 4.98
CA GLU A 853 -14.24 48.20 5.12
C GLU A 853 -12.91 47.48 4.84
N SER A 854 -12.42 46.71 5.80
CA SER A 854 -11.08 46.16 5.76
C SER A 854 -11.02 44.90 4.90
N ILE A 855 -10.51 45.04 3.68
CA ILE A 855 -10.17 43.90 2.81
C ILE A 855 -9.05 43.09 3.46
N ALA A 856 -9.38 41.90 3.97
CA ALA A 856 -8.40 40.94 4.46
C ALA A 856 -7.81 40.12 3.29
N CYS A 857 -6.78 40.65 2.63
CA CYS A 857 -6.11 39.96 1.53
C CYS A 857 -4.90 39.15 2.04
N SER A 858 -4.92 37.83 1.82
CA SER A 858 -3.77 36.94 2.08
C SER A 858 -2.96 36.77 0.79
N THR A 859 -1.64 36.90 0.89
CA THR A 859 -0.74 36.99 -0.27
C THR A 859 -0.49 35.65 -0.97
N ARG A 860 -1.25 35.36 -2.04
CA ARG A 860 -0.73 34.99 -3.38
C ARG A 860 -1.86 34.57 -4.34
N ALA A 861 -1.97 35.29 -5.46
CA ALA A 861 -2.50 34.85 -6.75
C ALA A 861 -3.65 33.82 -6.76
N GLU A 862 -4.83 34.21 -6.25
CA GLU A 862 -6.12 33.59 -6.56
C GLU A 862 -7.19 34.70 -6.55
N SER A 863 -8.27 34.52 -7.32
CA SER A 863 -9.33 35.53 -7.45
C SER A 863 -10.01 35.81 -6.11
N CYS A 864 -10.14 37.09 -5.75
CA CYS A 864 -10.82 37.50 -4.52
C CYS A 864 -12.32 37.19 -4.59
N LEU A 865 -12.71 36.03 -4.08
CA LEU A 865 -14.11 35.73 -3.76
C LEU A 865 -14.62 36.75 -2.71
N PRO A 866 -15.80 37.35 -2.89
CA PRO A 866 -16.37 38.30 -1.94
C PRO A 866 -16.44 37.73 -0.51
N LEU A 867 -16.22 38.57 0.51
CA LEU A 867 -16.17 38.14 1.92
C LEU A 867 -17.45 37.39 2.34
N GLU A 868 -18.61 37.89 1.92
CA GLU A 868 -19.92 37.26 2.16
C GLU A 868 -20.02 35.84 1.58
N LEU A 869 -19.36 35.59 0.43
CA LEU A 869 -19.31 34.29 -0.22
C LEU A 869 -18.39 33.32 0.52
N HIS A 870 -17.28 33.83 1.06
CA HIS A 870 -16.38 33.07 1.92
C HIS A 870 -17.09 32.61 3.21
N ASP A 871 -17.90 33.48 3.82
CA ASP A 871 -18.71 33.14 4.99
C ASP A 871 -19.81 32.11 4.66
N ARG A 872 -20.52 32.29 3.53
CA ARG A 872 -21.51 31.30 3.02
C ARG A 872 -20.88 29.91 2.75
N LEU A 873 -19.62 29.85 2.30
CA LEU A 873 -18.90 28.60 2.03
C LEU A 873 -18.36 27.88 3.28
N ASN A 874 -18.35 28.53 4.44
CA ASN A 874 -17.67 28.07 5.66
C ASN A 874 -18.54 28.19 6.93
N VAL A 875 -19.87 28.37 6.81
CA VAL A 875 -20.83 28.55 7.92
C VAL A 875 -20.61 27.58 9.08
N PHE A 876 -20.42 26.28 8.78
CA PHE A 876 -20.20 25.23 9.78
C PHE A 876 -18.73 24.80 9.90
N ARG A 877 -17.81 25.54 9.29
CA ARG A 877 -16.36 25.30 9.37
C ARG A 877 -15.74 26.01 10.55
N HIS A 878 -16.07 27.29 10.76
CA HIS A 878 -15.54 28.09 11.85
C HIS A 878 -16.15 27.73 13.21
N LYS A 879 -15.47 28.13 14.29
CA LYS A 879 -16.05 28.06 15.64
C LYS A 879 -17.18 29.09 15.71
N GLN A 880 -18.36 28.66 16.14
CA GLN A 880 -19.48 29.56 16.31
C GLN A 880 -19.20 30.52 17.48
N PRO A 881 -19.57 31.80 17.35
CA PRO A 881 -19.49 32.74 18.47
C PRO A 881 -20.47 32.35 19.57
N LYS A 882 -20.34 32.96 20.75
CA LYS A 882 -21.28 32.78 21.88
C LYS A 882 -22.72 33.01 21.42
N GLY A 883 -23.63 32.10 21.80
CA GLY A 883 -25.04 32.12 21.41
C GLY A 883 -25.79 30.92 21.96
N THR A 884 -26.96 30.62 21.39
CA THR A 884 -27.77 29.45 21.79
C THR A 884 -28.04 28.51 20.63
N ILE A 885 -28.19 27.22 20.97
CA ILE A 885 -28.83 26.20 20.13
C ILE A 885 -30.23 26.00 20.71
N ASP A 886 -31.26 26.34 19.95
CA ASP A 886 -32.64 26.31 20.40
C ASP A 886 -33.32 25.03 19.90
N VAL A 887 -33.80 24.20 20.83
CA VAL A 887 -34.37 22.88 20.52
C VAL A 887 -35.86 22.90 20.79
N TRP A 888 -36.64 22.85 19.72
CA TRP A 888 -38.10 22.83 19.75
C TRP A 888 -38.58 21.38 19.69
N TRP A 889 -38.65 20.74 20.86
CA TRP A 889 -39.08 19.37 21.05
C TRP A 889 -40.61 19.32 21.20
N LEU A 890 -41.31 19.27 20.07
CA LEU A 890 -42.76 19.43 19.99
C LEU A 890 -43.54 18.13 19.93
N TYR A 891 -42.87 17.04 19.56
CA TYR A 891 -43.47 15.72 19.41
C TYR A 891 -42.49 14.67 19.90
N ASP A 892 -42.98 13.59 20.50
CA ASP A 892 -42.15 12.40 20.66
C ASP A 892 -41.86 11.80 19.28
N ASP A 893 -40.57 11.72 18.97
CA ASP A 893 -40.00 11.16 17.75
C ASP A 893 -38.92 10.10 18.05
N GLY A 894 -38.88 9.59 19.28
CA GLY A 894 -37.84 8.68 19.76
C GLY A 894 -36.62 9.39 20.37
N GLY A 895 -36.61 10.73 20.38
CA GLY A 895 -35.59 11.56 21.04
C GLY A 895 -34.45 12.01 20.12
N LEU A 896 -34.53 11.78 18.81
CA LEU A 896 -33.49 12.21 17.86
C LEU A 896 -33.35 13.74 17.82
N THR A 897 -34.49 14.45 17.89
CA THR A 897 -34.57 15.91 18.01
C THR A 897 -33.75 16.47 19.17
N MET A 898 -33.61 15.73 20.27
CA MET A 898 -32.77 16.09 21.42
C MET A 898 -31.32 15.58 21.29
N LEU A 899 -31.10 14.40 20.71
CA LEU A 899 -29.75 13.83 20.57
C LEU A 899 -28.86 14.66 19.63
N ILE A 900 -29.37 15.16 18.50
CA ILE A 900 -28.57 15.93 17.53
C ILE A 900 -27.98 17.21 18.17
N PRO A 901 -28.76 18.11 18.82
CA PRO A 901 -28.24 19.26 19.55
C PRO A 901 -27.20 18.91 20.62
N TYR A 902 -27.43 17.82 21.37
CA TYR A 902 -26.50 17.35 22.40
C TYR A 902 -25.16 16.92 21.79
N ILE A 903 -25.17 16.14 20.71
CA ILE A 903 -23.94 15.76 20.00
C ILE A 903 -23.21 16.99 19.46
N LEU A 904 -23.96 17.99 18.94
CA LEU A 904 -23.39 19.24 18.45
C LEU A 904 -22.72 20.05 19.58
N SER A 905 -23.35 20.19 20.74
CA SER A 905 -22.78 20.93 21.89
C SER A 905 -21.48 20.30 22.42
N MET A 906 -21.34 18.98 22.33
CA MET A 906 -20.08 18.28 22.63
C MET A 906 -18.95 18.55 21.62
N ARG A 907 -19.21 19.20 20.48
CA ARG A 907 -18.17 19.51 19.48
C ARG A 907 -17.53 20.87 19.78
N SER A 908 -16.19 20.93 19.66
CA SER A 908 -15.40 22.16 19.87
C SER A 908 -15.85 23.39 19.05
N LYS A 909 -16.53 23.20 17.92
CA LYS A 909 -17.11 24.28 17.10
C LYS A 909 -18.32 24.97 17.76
N TRP A 910 -19.05 24.27 18.63
CA TRP A 910 -20.26 24.76 19.32
C TRP A 910 -20.06 24.88 20.84
N ALA A 911 -18.85 24.70 21.36
CA ALA A 911 -18.58 24.69 22.80
C ALA A 911 -18.96 25.99 23.54
N ASP A 912 -19.10 27.10 22.81
CA ASP A 912 -19.52 28.41 23.36
C ASP A 912 -21.04 28.63 23.24
N CYS A 913 -21.77 27.67 22.66
CA CYS A 913 -23.22 27.75 22.43
C CYS A 913 -23.98 26.94 23.48
N LYS A 914 -24.96 27.57 24.14
CA LYS A 914 -25.79 26.92 25.18
C LYS A 914 -27.05 26.32 24.57
N VAL A 915 -27.43 25.12 24.99
CA VAL A 915 -28.68 24.48 24.56
C VAL A 915 -29.85 25.06 25.34
N ARG A 916 -30.90 25.53 24.66
CA ARG A 916 -32.22 25.89 25.23
C ARG A 916 -33.26 24.89 24.74
N VAL A 917 -34.14 24.42 25.61
CA VAL A 917 -35.19 23.45 25.25
C VAL A 917 -36.56 24.10 25.35
N PHE A 918 -37.34 24.00 24.29
CA PHE A 918 -38.72 24.44 24.18
C PHE A 918 -39.61 23.21 24.02
N ALA A 919 -40.54 23.02 24.95
CA ALA A 919 -41.46 21.88 24.96
C ALA A 919 -42.92 22.34 25.03
N LEU A 920 -43.83 21.58 24.44
CA LEU A 920 -45.27 21.84 24.48
C LEU A 920 -45.87 21.44 25.83
N THR A 921 -46.81 22.24 26.35
CA THR A 921 -47.78 21.78 27.36
C THR A 921 -49.16 21.59 26.73
N ASN A 922 -49.86 20.52 27.13
CA ASN A 922 -51.25 20.26 26.74
C ASN A 922 -52.28 20.85 27.72
N GLN A 923 -51.86 21.32 28.90
CA GLN A 923 -52.77 21.82 29.95
C GLN A 923 -52.23 23.10 30.60
N GLN A 924 -53.00 24.18 30.50
CA GLN A 924 -52.67 25.48 31.11
C GLN A 924 -52.67 25.45 32.65
N ARG A 925 -53.32 24.48 33.29
CA ARG A 925 -53.47 24.41 34.76
C ARG A 925 -52.32 23.72 35.51
N GLU A 926 -51.44 22.99 34.82
CA GLU A 926 -50.39 22.15 35.44
C GLU A 926 -48.98 22.44 34.89
N LEU A 927 -48.71 23.69 34.50
CA LEU A 927 -47.44 24.10 33.87
C LEU A 927 -46.19 23.70 34.69
N GLU A 928 -46.20 23.95 36.00
CA GLU A 928 -45.06 23.66 36.88
C GLU A 928 -44.79 22.15 37.02
N LEU A 929 -45.85 21.34 37.01
CA LEU A 929 -45.75 19.88 37.08
C LEU A 929 -45.13 19.33 35.79
N GLU A 930 -45.62 19.77 34.64
CA GLU A 930 -45.08 19.35 33.34
C GLU A 930 -43.65 19.84 33.11
N GLN A 931 -43.32 21.07 33.53
CA GLN A 931 -41.94 21.57 33.51
C GLN A 931 -41.03 20.71 34.40
N LYS A 932 -41.49 20.30 35.59
CA LYS A 932 -40.75 19.42 36.51
C LYS A 932 -40.62 18.00 35.96
N ASN A 933 -41.65 17.45 35.32
CA ASN A 933 -41.63 16.15 34.66
C ASN A 933 -40.60 16.13 33.52
N MET A 934 -40.61 17.15 32.68
CA MET A 934 -39.67 17.31 31.58
C MET A 934 -38.23 17.55 32.06
N ALA A 935 -38.02 18.37 33.10
CA ALA A 935 -36.71 18.54 33.75
C ALA A 935 -36.19 17.21 34.33
N ASN A 936 -37.04 16.43 35.01
CA ASN A 936 -36.69 15.10 35.51
C ASN A 936 -36.32 14.12 34.38
N LEU A 937 -36.99 14.20 33.23
CA LEU A 937 -36.68 13.38 32.05
C LEU A 937 -35.30 13.74 31.49
N LEU A 938 -35.02 15.02 31.26
CA LEU A 938 -33.72 15.51 30.77
C LEU A 938 -32.58 15.17 31.75
N ALA A 939 -32.82 15.29 33.05
CA ALA A 939 -31.86 14.90 34.09
C ALA A 939 -31.57 13.39 34.09
N LYS A 940 -32.58 12.53 33.92
CA LYS A 940 -32.41 11.07 33.76
C LYS A 940 -31.62 10.72 32.49
N LEU A 941 -31.82 11.48 31.41
CA LEU A 941 -31.09 11.35 30.15
C LEU A 941 -29.69 11.97 30.18
N ARG A 942 -29.34 12.72 31.24
CA ARG A 942 -28.05 13.44 31.41
C ARG A 942 -27.74 14.42 30.27
N ILE A 943 -28.77 15.08 29.77
CA ILE A 943 -28.64 16.14 28.75
C ILE A 943 -28.61 17.49 29.48
N ASP A 944 -27.44 18.12 29.51
CA ASP A 944 -27.29 19.46 30.08
C ASP A 944 -27.98 20.51 29.19
N TYR A 945 -28.81 21.34 29.81
CA TYR A 945 -29.52 22.44 29.16
C TYR A 945 -29.42 23.71 30.01
N SER A 946 -29.52 24.88 29.36
CA SER A 946 -29.39 26.18 30.03
C SER A 946 -30.72 26.78 30.48
N SER A 947 -31.81 26.50 29.76
CA SER A 947 -33.18 26.89 30.11
C SER A 947 -34.18 25.93 29.48
N LEU A 948 -35.21 25.56 30.23
CA LEU A 948 -36.38 24.81 29.75
C LEU A 948 -37.59 25.75 29.76
N ILE A 949 -38.18 25.97 28.58
CA ILE A 949 -39.30 26.89 28.36
C ILE A 949 -40.51 26.06 27.90
N MET A 950 -41.62 26.14 28.63
CA MET A 950 -42.86 25.47 28.28
C MET A 950 -43.73 26.40 27.43
N LEU A 951 -43.99 26.01 26.18
CA LEU A 951 -44.79 26.77 25.21
C LEU A 951 -46.28 26.62 25.53
N GLN A 952 -46.92 27.75 25.84
CA GLN A 952 -48.37 27.85 26.03
C GLN A 952 -49.06 28.26 24.73
N ASP A 953 -50.39 28.18 24.67
CA ASP A 953 -51.22 28.88 23.68
C ASP A 953 -50.99 28.55 22.19
N VAL A 954 -50.40 27.39 21.90
CA VAL A 954 -50.19 26.85 20.55
C VAL A 954 -51.49 26.48 19.82
N THR A 955 -52.61 26.37 20.56
CA THR A 955 -53.97 26.15 20.03
C THR A 955 -54.77 27.44 19.81
N GLN A 956 -54.26 28.61 20.20
CA GLN A 956 -54.92 29.88 19.90
C GLN A 956 -54.89 30.17 18.39
N PRO A 957 -55.91 30.88 17.86
CA PRO A 957 -55.90 31.28 16.46
C PRO A 957 -54.69 32.19 16.16
N PRO A 958 -53.97 31.98 15.04
CA PRO A 958 -52.87 32.85 14.63
C PRO A 958 -53.36 34.26 14.26
N ARG A 959 -52.44 35.23 14.24
CA ARG A 959 -52.74 36.61 13.85
C ARG A 959 -53.28 36.65 12.41
N PRO A 960 -54.24 37.54 12.10
CA PRO A 960 -54.85 37.61 10.76
C PRO A 960 -53.83 37.93 9.65
N GLU A 961 -52.79 38.69 9.96
CA GLU A 961 -51.66 38.97 9.07
C GLU A 961 -50.91 37.68 8.65
N THR A 962 -50.61 36.80 9.61
CA THR A 962 -49.95 35.51 9.38
C THR A 962 -50.80 34.60 8.48
N VAL A 963 -52.13 34.63 8.66
CA VAL A 963 -53.08 33.88 7.82
C VAL A 963 -53.14 34.47 6.41
N GLN A 964 -53.18 35.79 6.26
CA GLN A 964 -53.16 36.44 4.95
C GLN A 964 -51.87 36.14 4.19
N LEU A 965 -50.71 36.15 4.85
CA LEU A 965 -49.42 35.78 4.27
C LEU A 965 -49.43 34.32 3.76
N HIS A 966 -49.96 33.39 4.56
CA HIS A 966 -50.09 31.98 4.15
C HIS A 966 -51.04 31.80 2.95
N GLN A 967 -52.18 32.51 2.94
CA GLN A 967 -53.09 32.51 1.79
C GLN A 967 -52.43 33.08 0.53
N GLN A 968 -51.63 34.15 0.65
CA GLN A 968 -50.88 34.71 -0.48
C GLN A 968 -49.88 33.71 -1.08
N LEU A 969 -49.19 32.90 -0.25
CA LEU A 969 -48.28 31.85 -0.73
C LEU A 969 -48.97 30.73 -1.51
N LEU A 970 -50.26 30.47 -1.25
CA LEU A 970 -51.02 29.42 -1.93
C LEU A 970 -51.70 29.89 -3.22
N LYS A 971 -52.03 31.19 -3.35
CA LYS A 971 -52.70 31.75 -4.54
C LYS A 971 -51.97 31.49 -5.86
N SER A 972 -50.64 31.36 -5.85
CA SER A 972 -49.85 31.05 -7.04
C SER A 972 -50.12 29.65 -7.62
N PHE A 973 -50.70 28.74 -6.84
CA PHE A 973 -51.01 27.36 -7.25
C PHE A 973 -52.47 27.16 -7.67
N ASP A 974 -53.36 28.14 -7.44
CA ASP A 974 -54.80 28.03 -7.70
C ASP A 974 -55.18 28.21 -9.20
N HIS A 975 -54.19 28.44 -10.10
CA HIS A 975 -54.40 28.74 -11.53
C HIS A 975 -53.86 27.68 -12.52
N LEU A 976 -53.44 26.50 -12.05
CA LEU A 976 -52.84 25.46 -12.89
C LEU A 976 -53.90 24.57 -13.58
N PRO A 977 -53.73 24.19 -14.86
CA PRO A 977 -54.70 23.35 -15.58
C PRO A 977 -54.64 21.88 -15.13
N ALA A 978 -55.82 21.28 -14.91
CA ALA A 978 -56.03 19.97 -14.27
C ALA A 978 -55.20 18.78 -14.80
N HIS A 979 -54.72 18.81 -16.05
CA HIS A 979 -53.88 17.74 -16.60
C HIS A 979 -52.42 17.74 -16.11
N LEU A 980 -51.95 18.80 -15.45
CA LEU A 980 -50.58 18.96 -14.94
C LEU A 980 -50.51 19.11 -13.41
N THR A 981 -51.64 18.94 -12.71
CA THR A 981 -51.72 19.18 -11.28
C THR A 981 -51.39 17.91 -10.46
N PRO A 982 -50.58 18.00 -9.37
CA PRO A 982 -50.73 17.09 -8.24
C PRO A 982 -52.19 17.20 -7.71
N PRO A 983 -52.71 16.25 -6.91
CA PRO A 983 -54.11 16.28 -6.48
C PRO A 983 -54.49 17.69 -6.03
N GLU A 984 -55.50 18.25 -6.72
CA GLU A 984 -55.94 19.63 -6.54
C GLU A 984 -56.12 19.92 -5.06
N LEU A 985 -55.71 21.12 -4.62
CA LEU A 985 -55.81 21.55 -3.23
C LEU A 985 -57.29 21.78 -2.87
N SER A 986 -58.00 20.68 -2.69
CA SER A 986 -59.45 20.63 -2.71
C SER A 986 -60.03 21.45 -1.56
N SER A 987 -61.16 22.10 -1.79
CA SER A 987 -61.87 22.83 -0.74
C SER A 987 -62.12 21.99 0.53
N PRO A 988 -62.46 20.68 0.50
CA PRO A 988 -62.52 19.87 1.71
C PRO A 988 -61.15 19.61 2.38
N GLU A 989 -60.04 19.51 1.64
CA GLU A 989 -58.69 19.36 2.23
C GLU A 989 -58.32 20.60 3.07
N ARG A 990 -58.54 21.81 2.52
CA ARG A 990 -58.30 23.08 3.24
C ARG A 990 -59.11 23.16 4.54
N VAL A 991 -60.35 22.67 4.55
CA VAL A 991 -61.21 22.64 5.76
C VAL A 991 -60.74 21.57 6.75
N ALA A 992 -60.46 20.34 6.29
CA ALA A 992 -60.03 19.23 7.13
C ALA A 992 -58.66 19.44 7.81
N LEU A 993 -57.80 20.26 7.21
CA LEU A 993 -56.46 20.58 7.72
C LEU A 993 -56.34 22.01 8.29
N ALA A 994 -57.44 22.76 8.42
CA ALA A 994 -57.44 24.14 8.90
C ALA A 994 -56.80 24.27 10.30
N GLU A 995 -57.20 23.43 11.26
CA GLU A 995 -56.67 23.43 12.62
C GLU A 995 -55.15 23.16 12.67
N LYS A 996 -54.67 22.17 11.89
CA LYS A 996 -53.24 21.86 11.79
C LYS A 996 -52.45 23.01 11.15
N THR A 997 -53.04 23.67 10.15
CA THR A 997 -52.45 24.83 9.49
C THR A 997 -52.35 25.98 10.49
N HIS A 998 -53.45 26.34 11.17
CA HIS A 998 -53.46 27.36 12.23
C HIS A 998 -52.39 27.10 13.30
N ARG A 999 -52.21 25.83 13.72
CA ARG A 999 -51.14 25.44 14.65
C ARG A 999 -49.74 25.71 14.09
N GLN A 1000 -49.45 25.44 12.82
CA GLN A 1000 -48.14 25.77 12.24
C GLN A 1000 -47.93 27.29 12.13
N LEU A 1001 -48.97 28.04 11.78
CA LEU A 1001 -48.93 29.50 11.74
C LEU A 1001 -48.68 30.11 13.12
N ARG A 1002 -49.33 29.58 14.17
CA ARG A 1002 -49.09 30.01 15.56
C ARG A 1002 -47.66 29.66 16.02
N LEU A 1003 -47.13 28.50 15.63
CA LEU A 1003 -45.73 28.14 15.91
C LEU A 1003 -44.72 29.08 15.22
N ARG A 1004 -44.99 29.59 14.01
CA ARG A 1004 -44.16 30.64 13.37
C ARG A 1004 -44.05 31.89 14.25
N GLU A 1005 -45.17 32.36 14.79
CA GLU A 1005 -45.19 33.55 15.65
C GLU A 1005 -44.33 33.34 16.89
N MET A 1006 -44.47 32.20 17.57
CA MET A 1006 -43.68 31.89 18.75
C MET A 1006 -42.18 31.70 18.45
N LEU A 1007 -41.83 31.15 17.28
CA LEU A 1007 -40.44 31.03 16.81
C LEU A 1007 -39.80 32.41 16.63
N LEU A 1008 -40.52 33.35 16.01
CA LEU A 1008 -40.07 34.74 15.84
C LEU A 1008 -39.96 35.46 17.19
N GLU A 1009 -40.86 35.19 18.14
CA GLU A 1009 -40.82 35.78 19.48
C GLU A 1009 -39.63 35.31 20.34
N HIS A 1010 -39.14 34.06 20.17
CA HIS A 1010 -38.18 33.45 21.11
C HIS A 1010 -36.79 33.09 20.52
N SER A 1011 -36.69 32.85 19.21
CA SER A 1011 -35.52 32.19 18.59
C SER A 1011 -34.84 32.97 17.44
N LEU A 1012 -35.17 34.24 17.22
CA LEU A 1012 -34.51 35.08 16.19
C LEU A 1012 -32.98 35.20 16.36
N GLU A 1013 -32.49 35.28 17.60
CA GLU A 1013 -31.05 35.42 17.90
C GLU A 1013 -30.29 34.08 17.99
N ALA A 1014 -30.99 32.95 17.79
CA ALA A 1014 -30.39 31.61 17.89
C ALA A 1014 -29.35 31.37 16.79
N ARG A 1015 -28.30 30.59 17.07
CA ARG A 1015 -27.26 30.23 16.07
C ARG A 1015 -27.63 28.99 15.27
N LEU A 1016 -28.43 28.11 15.87
CA LEU A 1016 -29.05 26.96 15.23
C LEU A 1016 -30.38 26.68 15.92
N ILE A 1017 -31.44 26.50 15.13
CA ILE A 1017 -32.73 26.01 15.63
C ILE A 1017 -32.90 24.57 15.19
N VAL A 1018 -33.15 23.65 16.12
CA VAL A 1018 -33.48 22.25 15.82
C VAL A 1018 -34.93 22.01 16.23
N MET A 1019 -35.81 21.77 15.26
CA MET A 1019 -37.26 21.73 15.48
C MET A 1019 -37.86 20.40 15.02
N SER A 1020 -38.79 19.86 15.80
CA SER A 1020 -39.56 18.68 15.40
C SER A 1020 -40.44 18.97 14.18
N MET A 1021 -40.16 18.34 13.05
CA MET A 1021 -40.89 18.51 11.79
C MET A 1021 -42.34 17.99 11.90
N PRO A 1022 -43.34 18.67 11.29
CA PRO A 1022 -44.68 18.09 11.12
C PRO A 1022 -44.62 16.87 10.19
N MET A 1023 -45.41 15.83 10.48
CA MET A 1023 -45.40 14.61 9.68
C MET A 1023 -46.15 14.81 8.34
N PRO A 1024 -45.53 14.59 7.17
CA PRO A 1024 -46.27 14.49 5.91
C PRO A 1024 -47.06 13.17 5.90
N ARG A 1025 -48.30 13.20 5.40
CA ARG A 1025 -49.13 11.99 5.26
C ARG A 1025 -49.62 11.90 3.83
N MET A 1026 -49.03 10.97 3.07
CA MET A 1026 -49.42 10.65 1.70
C MET A 1026 -50.93 10.48 1.56
N GLY A 1027 -51.47 10.99 0.44
CA GLY A 1027 -52.90 10.96 0.13
C GLY A 1027 -53.78 11.90 0.96
N THR A 1028 -53.30 12.49 2.06
CA THR A 1028 -54.09 13.41 2.91
C THR A 1028 -53.60 14.85 2.92
N VAL A 1029 -52.35 15.09 2.52
CA VAL A 1029 -51.75 16.44 2.43
C VAL A 1029 -51.10 16.59 1.06
N SER A 1030 -51.48 17.62 0.31
CA SER A 1030 -50.87 18.01 -0.96
C SER A 1030 -49.46 18.57 -0.77
N ALA A 1031 -48.58 18.35 -1.76
CA ALA A 1031 -47.18 18.77 -1.71
C ALA A 1031 -47.01 20.30 -1.52
N SER A 1032 -47.87 21.10 -2.16
CA SER A 1032 -47.88 22.57 -2.03
C SER A 1032 -48.30 23.01 -0.63
N LEU A 1033 -49.34 22.40 -0.05
CA LEU A 1033 -49.78 22.68 1.32
C LEU A 1033 -48.70 22.33 2.33
N TYR A 1034 -48.09 21.15 2.21
CA TYR A 1034 -47.01 20.73 3.10
C TYR A 1034 -45.79 21.66 3.04
N MET A 1035 -45.33 22.00 1.83
CA MET A 1035 -44.23 22.96 1.65
C MET A 1035 -44.58 24.36 2.15
N SER A 1036 -45.84 24.80 2.04
CA SER A 1036 -46.29 26.07 2.63
C SER A 1036 -46.17 26.09 4.16
N TRP A 1037 -46.40 24.96 4.84
CA TRP A 1037 -46.18 24.86 6.29
C TRP A 1037 -44.69 24.97 6.64
N LEU A 1038 -43.81 24.26 5.90
CA LEU A 1038 -42.36 24.34 6.13
C LEU A 1038 -41.82 25.74 5.84
N GLU A 1039 -42.31 26.39 4.78
CA GLU A 1039 -41.97 27.77 4.45
C GLU A 1039 -42.37 28.71 5.58
N MET A 1040 -43.62 28.62 6.06
CA MET A 1040 -44.08 29.45 7.17
C MET A 1040 -43.28 29.21 8.46
N LEU A 1041 -42.88 27.99 8.78
CA LEU A 1041 -42.05 27.73 9.97
C LEU A 1041 -40.62 28.26 9.86
N SER A 1042 -40.05 28.35 8.65
CA SER A 1042 -38.59 28.49 8.48
C SER A 1042 -38.14 29.73 7.67
N LYS A 1043 -39.07 30.47 7.07
CA LYS A 1043 -38.79 31.75 6.41
C LYS A 1043 -38.42 32.83 7.44
N ASP A 1044 -37.42 33.65 7.12
CA ASP A 1044 -36.89 34.76 7.94
C ASP A 1044 -36.21 34.32 9.27
N MET A 1045 -35.88 33.02 9.40
CA MET A 1045 -35.22 32.45 10.58
C MET A 1045 -33.70 32.27 10.37
N PRO A 1046 -32.89 32.26 11.46
CA PRO A 1046 -31.50 31.76 11.42
C PRO A 1046 -31.44 30.27 10.99
N PRO A 1047 -30.24 29.69 10.77
CA PRO A 1047 -30.07 28.30 10.34
C PRO A 1047 -30.96 27.32 11.11
N MET A 1048 -31.84 26.63 10.38
CA MET A 1048 -32.87 25.77 10.95
C MET A 1048 -32.73 24.34 10.43
N LEU A 1049 -32.72 23.39 11.35
CA LEU A 1049 -32.72 21.96 11.09
C LEU A 1049 -34.05 21.36 11.55
N LEU A 1050 -34.91 21.05 10.59
CA LEU A 1050 -36.18 20.36 10.82
C LEU A 1050 -35.89 18.86 10.94
N VAL A 1051 -36.16 18.25 12.08
CA VAL A 1051 -35.82 16.85 12.38
C VAL A 1051 -37.09 16.04 12.66
N ARG A 1052 -37.14 14.81 12.15
CA ARG A 1052 -38.14 13.81 12.51
C ARG A 1052 -37.48 12.44 12.64
N GLY A 1053 -37.41 11.92 13.86
CA GLY A 1053 -37.04 10.54 14.13
C GLY A 1053 -38.07 9.53 13.60
N ASN A 1054 -37.60 8.31 13.35
CA ASN A 1054 -38.38 7.18 12.83
C ASN A 1054 -39.31 6.51 13.88
N GLN A 1055 -39.58 7.17 15.01
CA GLN A 1055 -40.35 6.65 16.15
C GLN A 1055 -39.72 5.45 16.88
N THR A 1056 -38.49 5.04 16.56
CA THR A 1056 -37.72 4.10 17.40
C THR A 1056 -36.98 4.88 18.49
N SER A 1057 -36.94 4.35 19.72
CA SER A 1057 -36.24 5.01 20.82
C SER A 1057 -34.74 5.08 20.53
N VAL A 1058 -34.23 6.30 20.44
CA VAL A 1058 -32.81 6.64 20.25
C VAL A 1058 -32.14 6.94 21.60
N LEU A 1059 -32.93 7.39 22.58
CA LEU A 1059 -32.51 7.68 23.94
C LEU A 1059 -33.15 6.67 24.92
N THR A 1060 -32.39 6.20 25.90
CA THR A 1060 -32.89 5.39 27.02
C THR A 1060 -32.16 5.76 28.31
N PHE A 1061 -32.87 5.65 29.43
CA PHE A 1061 -32.30 5.81 30.78
C PHE A 1061 -31.95 4.46 31.44
N TYR A 1062 -32.40 3.34 30.87
CA TYR A 1062 -32.05 2.01 31.37
C TYR A 1062 -30.68 1.58 30.86
N SER A 1063 -29.86 1.09 31.79
CA SER A 1063 -28.48 0.66 31.53
C SER A 1063 -28.38 -0.82 31.20
#